data_AF-A0A956X570-F1
#
_entry.id   AF-A0A956X570-F1
#
_cell.length_a   1.000
_cell.length_b   1.000
_cell.length_c   1.000
_cell.angle_alpha   90.00
_cell.angle_beta   90.00
_cell.angle_gamma   90.00
#
_symmetry.space_group_name_H-M   'P 1'
#
loop_
_entity.id
_entity.type
_entity.pdbx_description
1 polymer ?
#
loop_
_entity_poly.entity_id
_entity_poly.type
_entity_poly.pdbx_seq_one_letter_code
_entity_poly.pdbx_strand_id
1 'polypeptide(L)'
;MNKRSLSNTTVVRVRYWFLFLILFVISLTLSSYQISFAHSYIVVNSYLDVKVSNDGKCTLREAVIAANQDKRSGRDSGECAAGHGADTIILPAGVYRLSRTDNGSENASQTGDLDIAGDLVILGHEAEDTIIDGSDITDRVLHTLAGNVTIEGVTVRQGHAAGDGGALLNTAHLTLREVTLLDSVASGAGGGLATVGGSLHATAVTIADNTAVSGSGGGVVVSGGSAEFINSTISGNTAVSGSALAVQAPTTLHFVTLVGDTAVSGGVLTLDDTILAGSCTGALTSAGYNLIQDAAECAISGDTTSNILGQDPRLEPLSENDGDTPTHALMPDSPAVEAGSNAVCPPTDQRGVSRPRGEACDIGAYELKNPSQTGPTLFVNTADDRDDGVCNFTHCSFREALNLANASAVSNSISFNIPGDNPPVIYPQSSLPTVTDAVLIDGTTQPGGWVVVDGSQAGSATNGLEINAGSSTVRGLRLIHFGGSGVWIGGGGGNVIAGNELAWNGSAGVAILDSTGNQVSENDIHDNGGLSIDLGGDGRSPNDPDDSDEGANLLQNFPVLLYAVPAGEGMTVAGRLNSAPGTAFTLEFFAGDACPIYGGGSQTYLGAAEAVTDELGSAYFKADGLTAVPLNAFVYATATSEDGNTSEISDCITVSPGNTSWVTALRLDVAADMGPTAVNQYLDRSGQSRWYKFSVQPGSKIIVTLTDLPANYDLTIYKDIAQAYTDLLTPQDLPRLDAEFAPEAFSPEVFSPEVFSPEVFSGAQLRSLLGASAFRGTANEGIIVNTWNNTGDFYIRVRGANGASSDQFPFKVSVEMQSGGCSGVSDAAFPPGGLTPAAGSYQTVILADMARLAGTPAEKAALAAKLAEFAARPEVAGVLVDVAADGRVAAANAQADAHPACPYAKNLVAGAIKEIVTEYRALNPLAYVVIVGNDSVIPFFRYPDNALLANENNYVPPVKDGSASQASLRLGYVLGQDEYGSQTAVSFKNSVIPIPDLAVGRLVETAVQATAVLDAYLATPDGVSPLTTRPLVTGYDFLEDAALGVQAELEAGIGQSADILIADRALAPADPAAWTADDLRDQLLSERHDIAFLAGHFSASGALAADYTTRMTASELIAAPVDLRNAIVFSAGCHSGYNVVDADGVPLVTEEPDWAQAFA
;
A
#
# COMPACT_ATOMS: atom_id res chain seq x y z
N MET A 1 1.29 -69.90 -22.70
CA MET A 1 0.52 -69.61 -23.93
C MET A 1 0.41 -68.10 -24.01
N ASN A 2 1.28 -67.45 -24.77
CA ASN A 2 1.19 -67.08 -26.20
C ASN A 2 0.41 -65.77 -26.44
N LYS A 3 1.18 -64.74 -26.87
CA LYS A 3 0.72 -63.47 -27.45
C LYS A 3 0.38 -63.62 -28.94
N ARG A 4 -0.26 -62.58 -29.53
CA ARG A 4 -0.61 -62.37 -30.97
C ARG A 4 -1.79 -63.26 -31.42
N SER A 5 -2.65 -62.92 -32.40
CA SER A 5 -2.65 -61.91 -33.48
C SER A 5 -4.12 -61.63 -33.93
N LEU A 6 -4.54 -60.68 -34.79
CA LEU A 6 -3.92 -59.58 -35.56
C LEU A 6 -5.02 -58.59 -36.06
N SER A 7 -4.65 -57.35 -36.41
CA SER A 7 -5.25 -56.40 -37.39
C SER A 7 -6.77 -56.31 -37.66
N ASN A 8 -7.28 -55.07 -37.71
CA ASN A 8 -8.07 -54.65 -38.88
C ASN A 8 -7.88 -53.15 -39.23
N THR A 9 -7.02 -52.87 -40.21
CA THR A 9 -6.91 -51.55 -40.87
C THR A 9 -8.02 -51.40 -41.91
N THR A 10 -8.81 -50.31 -41.86
CA THR A 10 -9.29 -49.45 -43.00
C THR A 10 -10.28 -48.38 -42.51
N VAL A 11 -9.88 -47.47 -41.60
CA VAL A 11 -10.57 -46.17 -41.38
C VAL A 11 -9.53 -45.07 -41.05
N VAL A 12 -8.42 -45.03 -41.79
CA VAL A 12 -7.35 -44.03 -41.59
C VAL A 12 -6.91 -43.48 -42.94
N ARG A 13 -7.64 -42.48 -43.45
CA ARG A 13 -7.17 -41.59 -44.53
C ARG A 13 -7.93 -40.27 -44.72
N VAL A 14 -9.06 -40.05 -44.04
CA VAL A 14 -9.82 -38.76 -44.12
C VAL A 14 -9.61 -37.86 -42.88
N ARG A 15 -9.19 -38.39 -41.73
CA ARG A 15 -8.92 -37.59 -40.51
C ARG A 15 -7.55 -36.89 -40.46
N TYR A 16 -6.61 -37.26 -41.33
CA TYR A 16 -5.26 -36.67 -41.31
C TYR A 16 -5.12 -35.35 -42.09
N TRP A 17 -6.00 -35.06 -43.05
CA TRP A 17 -5.94 -33.79 -43.80
C TRP A 17 -6.52 -32.61 -43.01
N PHE A 18 -7.56 -32.83 -42.19
CA PHE A 18 -8.10 -31.78 -41.33
C PHE A 18 -7.18 -31.43 -40.15
N LEU A 19 -6.48 -32.42 -39.56
CA LEU A 19 -5.48 -32.13 -38.53
C LEU A 19 -4.25 -31.39 -39.09
N PHE A 20 -3.80 -31.70 -40.31
CA PHE A 20 -2.63 -31.04 -40.88
C PHE A 20 -2.93 -29.58 -41.27
N LEU A 21 -4.14 -29.26 -41.74
CA LEU A 21 -4.53 -27.88 -42.02
C LEU A 21 -4.68 -27.06 -40.72
N ILE A 22 -5.26 -27.64 -39.67
CA ILE A 22 -5.38 -26.97 -38.36
C ILE A 22 -4.01 -26.77 -37.71
N LEU A 23 -3.11 -27.76 -37.74
CA LEU A 23 -1.74 -27.60 -37.23
C LEU A 23 -0.90 -26.62 -38.06
N PHE A 24 -1.13 -26.51 -39.38
CA PHE A 24 -0.41 -25.54 -40.23
C PHE A 24 -0.93 -24.10 -40.07
N VAL A 25 -2.24 -23.91 -39.84
CA VAL A 25 -2.80 -22.58 -39.51
C VAL A 25 -2.39 -22.15 -38.10
N ILE A 26 -2.44 -23.05 -37.11
CA ILE A 26 -1.92 -22.79 -35.76
C ILE A 26 -0.40 -22.49 -35.80
N SER A 27 0.36 -23.11 -36.70
CA SER A 27 1.78 -22.80 -36.95
C SER A 27 2.03 -21.45 -37.63
N LEU A 28 1.01 -20.79 -38.17
CA LEU A 28 1.11 -19.50 -38.88
C LEU A 28 0.46 -18.35 -38.10
N THR A 29 -0.28 -18.63 -37.02
CA THR A 29 -0.85 -17.63 -36.09
C THR A 29 -0.21 -17.67 -34.70
N LEU A 30 0.87 -18.43 -34.50
CA LEU A 30 1.66 -18.50 -33.26
C LEU A 30 3.16 -18.24 -33.48
N SER A 31 3.54 -17.60 -34.59
CA SER A 31 4.92 -17.13 -34.80
C SER A 31 5.19 -15.72 -34.28
N SER A 32 4.22 -15.09 -33.60
CA SER A 32 4.33 -13.75 -33.00
C SER A 32 3.98 -13.72 -31.49
N TYR A 33 3.45 -14.80 -30.92
CA TYR A 33 3.46 -14.99 -29.47
C TYR A 33 4.78 -15.67 -29.08
N GLN A 34 5.82 -14.85 -28.90
CA GLN A 34 6.92 -15.22 -28.02
C GLN A 34 6.31 -15.58 -26.66
N ILE A 35 6.64 -16.75 -26.13
CA ILE A 35 6.49 -16.99 -24.69
C ILE A 35 7.61 -16.17 -24.06
N SER A 36 7.31 -14.91 -23.73
CA SER A 36 8.22 -14.08 -22.97
C SER A 36 8.45 -14.78 -21.62
N PHE A 37 9.67 -15.26 -21.41
CA PHE A 37 10.13 -15.57 -20.07
C PHE A 37 10.16 -14.25 -19.31
N ALA A 38 9.64 -14.24 -18.07
CA ALA A 38 9.66 -13.04 -17.25
C ALA A 38 11.11 -12.53 -17.15
N HIS A 39 11.33 -11.28 -17.59
CA HIS A 39 12.65 -10.66 -17.53
C HIS A 39 13.08 -10.51 -16.07
N SER A 40 14.37 -10.71 -15.80
CA SER A 40 14.91 -10.47 -14.46
C SER A 40 15.12 -8.98 -14.27
N TYR A 41 14.47 -8.40 -13.26
CA TYR A 41 14.71 -7.01 -12.87
C TYR A 41 15.92 -6.92 -11.94
N ILE A 42 16.93 -6.15 -12.34
CA ILE A 42 18.09 -5.81 -11.53
C ILE A 42 18.01 -4.31 -11.23
N VAL A 43 17.54 -3.96 -10.03
CA VAL A 43 17.42 -2.55 -9.60
C VAL A 43 18.75 -2.09 -9.03
N VAL A 44 19.35 -1.07 -9.65
CA VAL A 44 20.56 -0.42 -9.15
C VAL A 44 20.19 0.45 -7.94
N ASN A 45 20.97 0.35 -6.86
CA ASN A 45 20.74 1.08 -5.62
C ASN A 45 21.94 1.91 -5.16
N SER A 46 22.99 2.00 -5.99
CA SER A 46 24.17 2.80 -5.70
C SER A 46 24.80 3.42 -6.95
N TYR A 47 25.04 4.73 -6.89
CA TYR A 47 25.72 5.53 -7.93
C TYR A 47 27.25 5.35 -7.95
N LEU A 48 27.80 4.49 -7.09
CA LEU A 48 29.25 4.22 -7.04
C LEU A 48 29.67 3.36 -8.24
N ASP A 49 30.93 3.48 -8.67
CA ASP A 49 31.55 2.51 -9.58
C ASP A 49 32.62 1.71 -8.83
N VAL A 50 32.23 0.52 -8.34
CA VAL A 50 33.12 -0.38 -7.58
C VAL A 50 33.36 -1.69 -8.32
N LYS A 51 34.42 -2.40 -7.92
CA LYS A 51 34.61 -3.77 -8.38
C LYS A 51 33.61 -4.66 -7.65
N VAL A 52 32.91 -5.52 -8.39
CA VAL A 52 32.05 -6.61 -7.88
C VAL A 52 32.56 -7.15 -6.56
N SER A 53 31.84 -6.83 -5.49
CA SER A 53 32.18 -7.20 -4.13
C SER A 53 30.97 -7.76 -3.39
N ASN A 54 31.10 -7.96 -2.10
CA ASN A 54 30.00 -8.38 -1.23
C ASN A 54 29.93 -7.33 -0.12
N ASP A 55 29.39 -6.16 -0.46
CA ASP A 55 29.32 -4.95 0.37
C ASP A 55 27.88 -4.44 0.60
N GLY A 56 26.88 -5.15 0.07
CA GLY A 56 25.46 -4.87 0.25
C GLY A 56 24.91 -3.83 -0.73
N LYS A 57 25.56 -3.67 -1.90
CA LYS A 57 25.14 -2.71 -2.93
C LYS A 57 25.01 -3.36 -4.28
N CYS A 58 24.19 -2.74 -5.12
CA CYS A 58 24.08 -3.03 -6.53
C CYS A 58 24.42 -1.75 -7.28
N THR A 59 25.65 -1.67 -7.80
CA THR A 59 26.08 -0.61 -8.73
C THR A 59 25.71 -0.94 -10.16
N LEU A 60 25.66 0.07 -11.05
CA LEU A 60 25.43 -0.15 -12.49
C LEU A 60 26.44 -1.15 -13.09
N ARG A 61 27.71 -1.09 -12.69
CA ARG A 61 28.74 -2.04 -13.14
C ARG A 61 28.46 -3.47 -12.66
N GLU A 62 28.07 -3.62 -11.40
CA GLU A 62 27.67 -4.92 -10.85
C GLU A 62 26.39 -5.45 -11.52
N ALA A 63 25.44 -4.59 -11.89
CA ALA A 63 24.21 -4.98 -12.55
C ALA A 63 24.47 -5.51 -13.97
N VAL A 64 25.28 -4.81 -14.77
CA VAL A 64 25.69 -5.27 -16.12
C VAL A 64 26.46 -6.59 -16.03
N ILE A 65 27.39 -6.74 -15.07
CA ILE A 65 28.11 -8.00 -14.85
C ILE A 65 27.15 -9.13 -14.42
N ALA A 66 26.16 -8.82 -13.57
CA ALA A 66 25.23 -9.81 -13.05
C ALA A 66 24.22 -10.30 -14.09
N ALA A 67 23.81 -9.44 -15.02
CA ALA A 67 23.06 -9.79 -16.22
C ALA A 67 23.91 -10.68 -17.16
N ASN A 68 25.08 -10.17 -17.60
CA ASN A 68 26.01 -10.89 -18.49
C ASN A 68 26.44 -12.30 -18.01
N GLN A 69 26.29 -12.60 -16.71
CA GLN A 69 26.69 -13.88 -16.10
C GLN A 69 25.53 -14.71 -15.54
N ASP A 70 24.27 -14.27 -15.66
CA ASP A 70 23.10 -14.86 -14.97
C ASP A 70 23.36 -15.10 -13.46
N LYS A 71 24.00 -14.14 -12.78
CA LYS A 71 24.60 -14.40 -11.45
C LYS A 71 24.73 -13.16 -10.56
N ARG A 72 24.24 -13.30 -9.31
CA ARG A 72 24.37 -12.27 -8.25
C ARG A 72 25.80 -11.80 -8.04
N SER A 73 25.97 -10.49 -7.79
CA SER A 73 27.25 -9.88 -7.40
C SER A 73 27.76 -10.43 -6.06
N GLY A 74 26.87 -10.55 -5.08
CA GLY A 74 27.16 -11.05 -3.75
C GLY A 74 26.05 -11.91 -3.11
N ARG A 75 26.09 -11.98 -1.78
CA ARG A 75 25.18 -12.71 -0.87
C ARG A 75 24.50 -11.82 0.16
N ASP A 76 25.03 -10.63 0.41
CA ASP A 76 24.49 -9.70 1.41
C ASP A 76 23.19 -9.03 0.89
N SER A 77 22.40 -8.46 1.80
CA SER A 77 21.19 -7.71 1.44
C SER A 77 21.59 -6.44 0.67
N GLY A 78 20.93 -6.15 -0.45
CA GLY A 78 21.24 -5.02 -1.33
C GLY A 78 22.16 -5.32 -2.53
N GLU A 79 22.74 -6.53 -2.60
CA GLU A 79 23.50 -7.00 -3.77
C GLU A 79 22.64 -7.17 -5.04
N CYS A 80 23.24 -7.01 -6.23
CA CYS A 80 22.53 -7.25 -7.49
C CYS A 80 21.99 -8.68 -7.58
N ALA A 81 20.75 -8.79 -8.06
CA ALA A 81 20.13 -10.08 -8.37
C ALA A 81 20.90 -10.83 -9.48
N ALA A 82 20.65 -12.13 -9.61
CA ALA A 82 21.10 -12.87 -10.79
C ALA A 82 20.19 -12.53 -11.96
N GLY A 83 20.78 -12.28 -13.13
CA GLY A 83 20.07 -12.36 -14.41
C GLY A 83 19.57 -13.77 -14.72
N HIS A 84 18.76 -13.86 -15.78
CA HIS A 84 18.30 -15.11 -16.38
C HIS A 84 17.82 -14.88 -17.82
N GLY A 85 18.76 -14.83 -18.76
CA GLY A 85 18.48 -14.78 -20.20
C GLY A 85 18.35 -13.36 -20.74
N ALA A 86 17.11 -12.85 -20.85
CA ALA A 86 16.86 -11.46 -21.21
C ALA A 86 16.56 -10.66 -19.94
N ASP A 87 17.44 -9.71 -19.61
CA ASP A 87 17.39 -9.00 -18.33
C ASP A 87 16.94 -7.54 -18.50
N THR A 88 16.51 -6.94 -17.39
CA THR A 88 16.15 -5.52 -17.32
C THR A 88 16.85 -4.88 -16.13
N ILE A 89 17.81 -3.99 -16.39
CA ILE A 89 18.44 -3.14 -15.39
C ILE A 89 17.58 -1.88 -15.25
N ILE A 90 17.18 -1.56 -14.02
CA ILE A 90 16.46 -0.32 -13.69
C ILE A 90 17.43 0.62 -12.98
N LEU A 91 17.55 1.84 -13.51
CA LEU A 91 18.36 2.92 -12.99
C LEU A 91 17.44 4.03 -12.44
N PRO A 92 17.37 4.20 -11.11
CA PRO A 92 16.78 5.41 -10.52
C PRO A 92 17.50 6.68 -11.00
N ALA A 93 16.78 7.81 -10.96
CA ALA A 93 17.31 9.16 -11.18
C ALA A 93 18.65 9.40 -10.45
N GLY A 94 19.66 9.89 -11.15
CA GLY A 94 20.98 10.17 -10.59
C GLY A 94 22.16 9.99 -11.55
N VAL A 95 23.37 10.31 -11.07
CA VAL A 95 24.61 10.31 -11.87
C VAL A 95 25.48 9.09 -11.56
N TYR A 96 25.48 8.12 -12.48
CA TYR A 96 26.28 6.91 -12.48
C TYR A 96 27.67 7.17 -13.06
N ARG A 97 28.58 7.67 -12.23
CA ARG A 97 29.93 8.08 -12.63
C ARG A 97 30.88 6.89 -12.70
N LEU A 98 31.24 6.46 -13.91
CA LEU A 98 32.24 5.42 -14.13
C LEU A 98 33.64 5.98 -13.81
N SER A 99 34.36 5.30 -12.92
CA SER A 99 35.66 5.75 -12.38
C SER A 99 36.75 4.66 -12.40
N ARG A 100 36.40 3.43 -12.79
CA ARG A 100 37.32 2.29 -12.84
C ARG A 100 38.15 2.27 -14.10
N THR A 101 39.18 3.10 -14.17
CA THR A 101 40.12 3.14 -15.31
C THR A 101 40.91 1.84 -15.54
N ASP A 102 41.25 1.57 -16.81
CA ASP A 102 42.32 0.68 -17.21
C ASP A 102 43.23 1.34 -18.29
N ASN A 103 44.00 0.53 -19.02
CA ASN A 103 44.90 1.01 -20.09
C ASN A 103 44.59 0.36 -21.45
N GLY A 104 43.34 -0.04 -21.69
CA GLY A 104 42.86 -0.59 -22.96
C GLY A 104 41.75 -1.63 -22.76
N SER A 105 40.74 -1.56 -23.63
CA SER A 105 39.47 -2.28 -23.50
C SER A 105 39.61 -3.76 -23.12
N GLU A 106 38.95 -4.09 -22.03
CA GLU A 106 38.58 -5.45 -21.68
C GLU A 106 37.11 -5.70 -22.09
N ASN A 107 36.58 -6.91 -21.86
CA ASN A 107 35.27 -7.33 -22.42
C ASN A 107 34.37 -8.00 -21.36
N ALA A 108 34.61 -7.74 -20.08
CA ALA A 108 33.92 -8.33 -18.93
C ALA A 108 33.43 -7.26 -17.93
N SER A 109 33.36 -6.00 -18.36
CA SER A 109 32.81 -4.85 -17.63
C SER A 109 33.41 -4.59 -16.24
N GLN A 110 34.57 -5.13 -15.87
CA GLN A 110 35.29 -4.92 -14.59
C GLN A 110 36.05 -3.57 -14.49
N THR A 111 36.47 -3.00 -15.61
CA THR A 111 37.11 -1.68 -15.77
C THR A 111 36.71 -1.05 -17.10
N GLY A 112 37.05 0.22 -17.32
CA GLY A 112 36.72 0.93 -18.56
C GLY A 112 35.22 1.08 -18.75
N ASP A 113 34.77 0.75 -19.95
CA ASP A 113 33.38 0.73 -20.38
C ASP A 113 32.52 -0.32 -19.67
N LEU A 114 31.24 -0.34 -20.01
CA LEU A 114 30.31 -1.40 -19.66
C LEU A 114 29.97 -2.23 -20.90
N ASP A 115 30.62 -3.38 -21.03
CA ASP A 115 30.28 -4.36 -22.06
C ASP A 115 28.93 -5.02 -21.79
N ILE A 116 28.09 -5.12 -22.81
CA ILE A 116 26.80 -5.81 -22.80
C ILE A 116 26.91 -7.02 -23.75
N ALA A 117 26.84 -8.23 -23.20
CA ALA A 117 27.17 -9.48 -23.89
C ALA A 117 25.96 -10.40 -24.16
N GLY A 118 24.74 -9.95 -23.87
CA GLY A 118 23.50 -10.71 -24.01
C GLY A 118 22.29 -9.80 -24.26
N ASP A 119 21.09 -10.39 -24.28
CA ASP A 119 19.84 -9.65 -24.40
C ASP A 119 19.61 -8.81 -23.13
N LEU A 120 19.56 -7.48 -23.23
CA LEU A 120 19.53 -6.58 -22.08
C LEU A 120 18.70 -5.32 -22.35
N VAL A 121 17.82 -4.98 -21.43
CA VAL A 121 17.16 -3.68 -21.36
C VAL A 121 17.80 -2.85 -20.24
N ILE A 122 18.18 -1.61 -20.51
CA ILE A 122 18.55 -0.61 -19.50
C ILE A 122 17.47 0.47 -19.53
N LEU A 123 16.72 0.58 -18.43
CA LEU A 123 15.68 1.59 -18.25
C LEU A 123 16.15 2.61 -17.22
N GLY A 124 16.24 3.88 -17.61
CA GLY A 124 16.34 4.99 -16.67
C GLY A 124 15.00 5.40 -16.09
N HIS A 125 15.01 6.49 -15.33
CA HIS A 125 13.80 7.21 -14.97
C HIS A 125 13.41 8.12 -16.14
N GLU A 126 14.17 9.19 -16.34
CA GLU A 126 14.08 10.10 -17.50
C GLU A 126 15.51 10.49 -17.96
N ALA A 127 15.69 10.89 -19.22
CA ALA A 127 17.04 11.22 -19.70
C ALA A 127 17.61 12.53 -19.12
N GLU A 128 16.76 13.44 -18.61
CA GLU A 128 17.20 14.64 -17.87
C GLU A 128 17.95 14.27 -16.57
N ASP A 129 17.45 13.29 -15.82
CA ASP A 129 17.92 12.98 -14.47
C ASP A 129 18.81 11.74 -14.36
N THR A 130 18.72 10.80 -15.31
CA THR A 130 19.41 9.51 -15.26
C THR A 130 20.64 9.53 -16.16
N ILE A 131 21.79 9.83 -15.57
CA ILE A 131 23.03 10.17 -16.29
C ILE A 131 24.11 9.11 -16.06
N ILE A 132 24.55 8.44 -17.12
CA ILE A 132 25.74 7.57 -17.13
C ILE A 132 26.95 8.40 -17.60
N ASP A 133 27.90 8.64 -16.70
CA ASP A 133 28.96 9.64 -16.86
C ASP A 133 30.34 8.97 -16.94
N GLY A 134 30.97 9.05 -18.11
CA GLY A 134 32.29 8.47 -18.40
C GLY A 134 33.49 9.35 -18.08
N SER A 135 33.32 10.53 -17.46
CA SER A 135 34.39 11.54 -17.40
C SER A 135 35.61 11.20 -16.53
N ASP A 136 35.56 10.14 -15.71
CA ASP A 136 36.73 9.63 -14.96
C ASP A 136 37.41 8.43 -15.64
N ILE A 137 36.88 7.90 -16.77
CA ILE A 137 37.49 6.79 -17.54
C ILE A 137 38.19 7.26 -18.83
N THR A 138 39.04 6.40 -19.39
CA THR A 138 39.80 6.63 -20.64
C THR A 138 39.46 5.60 -21.71
N ASP A 139 38.22 5.12 -21.66
CA ASP A 139 37.57 4.33 -22.71
C ASP A 139 36.17 4.92 -22.98
N ARG A 140 35.37 4.26 -23.82
CA ARG A 140 33.95 4.58 -24.05
C ARG A 140 33.09 4.40 -22.79
N VAL A 141 31.80 4.73 -22.85
CA VAL A 141 30.88 4.46 -21.73
C VAL A 141 30.26 3.06 -21.86
N LEU A 142 29.67 2.75 -23.02
CA LEU A 142 28.91 1.52 -23.26
C LEU A 142 29.39 0.78 -24.53
N HIS A 143 29.31 -0.56 -24.51
CA HIS A 143 29.67 -1.40 -25.66
C HIS A 143 28.71 -2.58 -25.81
N THR A 144 27.93 -2.64 -26.89
CA THR A 144 27.06 -3.80 -27.15
C THR A 144 27.79 -4.84 -28.01
N LEU A 145 28.23 -5.93 -27.36
CA LEU A 145 29.00 -7.03 -27.97
C LEU A 145 28.10 -8.08 -28.64
N ALA A 146 26.91 -8.32 -28.10
CA ALA A 146 25.95 -9.30 -28.59
C ALA A 146 24.54 -9.03 -28.02
N GLY A 147 23.55 -9.78 -28.52
CA GLY A 147 22.16 -9.71 -28.05
C GLY A 147 21.31 -8.64 -28.73
N ASN A 148 20.08 -8.54 -28.24
CA ASN A 148 19.13 -7.46 -28.48
C ASN A 148 19.19 -6.55 -27.25
N VAL A 149 19.73 -5.34 -27.44
CA VAL A 149 19.93 -4.37 -26.39
C VAL A 149 18.96 -3.22 -26.58
N THR A 150 18.21 -2.87 -25.55
CA THR A 150 17.40 -1.65 -25.50
C THR A 150 17.95 -0.74 -24.41
N ILE A 151 18.11 0.53 -24.71
CA ILE A 151 18.49 1.57 -23.75
C ILE A 151 17.44 2.67 -23.86
N GLU A 152 16.80 3.00 -22.74
CA GLU A 152 15.62 3.85 -22.67
C GLU A 152 15.72 4.84 -21.50
N GLY A 153 15.37 6.11 -21.71
CA GLY A 153 15.28 7.13 -20.65
C GLY A 153 16.61 7.48 -19.97
N VAL A 154 17.72 7.60 -20.70
CA VAL A 154 19.04 7.92 -20.10
C VAL A 154 19.87 8.91 -20.92
N THR A 155 20.67 9.72 -20.21
CA THR A 155 21.80 10.46 -20.77
C THR A 155 23.09 9.64 -20.63
N VAL A 156 23.85 9.48 -21.72
CA VAL A 156 25.20 8.90 -21.71
C VAL A 156 26.19 9.98 -22.15
N ARG A 157 27.19 10.29 -21.32
CA ARG A 157 28.08 11.43 -21.60
C ARG A 157 29.55 11.24 -21.24
N GLN A 158 30.37 12.09 -21.87
CA GLN A 158 31.79 12.31 -21.54
C GLN A 158 32.64 11.03 -21.55
N GLY A 159 32.31 10.06 -22.41
CA GLY A 159 33.18 8.93 -22.71
C GLY A 159 34.38 9.34 -23.57
N HIS A 160 35.53 8.66 -23.39
CA HIS A 160 36.82 9.07 -23.97
C HIS A 160 37.54 7.87 -24.62
N ALA A 161 36.99 7.38 -25.74
CA ALA A 161 37.50 6.19 -26.41
C ALA A 161 38.80 6.43 -27.20
N ALA A 162 39.78 5.53 -27.04
CA ALA A 162 40.94 5.44 -27.92
C ALA A 162 40.63 4.81 -29.29
N GLY A 163 39.47 4.13 -29.40
CA GLY A 163 38.94 3.55 -30.63
C GLY A 163 37.74 4.31 -31.18
N ASP A 164 36.78 3.56 -31.72
CA ASP A 164 35.50 4.07 -32.21
C ASP A 164 34.43 4.06 -31.09
N GLY A 165 33.40 4.91 -31.23
CA GLY A 165 32.25 4.98 -30.31
C GLY A 165 32.60 5.59 -28.96
N GLY A 166 32.63 6.92 -28.83
CA GLY A 166 33.05 7.60 -27.61
C GLY A 166 32.03 7.47 -26.46
N ALA A 167 30.73 7.68 -26.73
CA ALA A 167 29.68 7.35 -25.77
C ALA A 167 29.37 5.84 -25.85
N LEU A 168 29.07 5.35 -27.06
CA LEU A 168 28.60 3.99 -27.30
C LEU A 168 29.21 3.37 -28.57
N LEU A 169 29.67 2.12 -28.46
CA LEU A 169 30.04 1.26 -29.59
C LEU A 169 29.02 0.12 -29.76
N ASN A 170 28.42 0.00 -30.94
CA ASN A 170 27.44 -1.02 -31.28
C ASN A 170 27.98 -2.05 -32.27
N THR A 171 27.92 -3.32 -31.87
CA THR A 171 28.23 -4.49 -32.73
C THR A 171 27.03 -5.45 -32.86
N ALA A 172 25.92 -5.15 -32.19
CA ALA A 172 24.78 -6.02 -31.94
C ALA A 172 23.46 -5.39 -32.45
N HIS A 173 22.30 -5.88 -31.98
CA HIS A 173 21.01 -5.26 -32.28
C HIS A 173 20.69 -4.25 -31.17
N LEU A 174 20.76 -2.95 -31.46
CA LEU A 174 20.56 -1.87 -30.50
C LEU A 174 19.28 -1.06 -30.80
N THR A 175 18.46 -0.88 -29.78
CA THR A 175 17.35 0.07 -29.75
C THR A 175 17.68 1.19 -28.77
N LEU A 176 17.53 2.44 -29.19
CA LEU A 176 17.65 3.65 -28.36
C LEU A 176 16.30 4.38 -28.36
N ARG A 177 15.79 4.74 -27.18
CA ARG A 177 14.49 5.42 -26.99
C ARG A 177 14.61 6.48 -25.90
N GLU A 178 14.25 7.73 -26.15
CA GLU A 178 14.43 8.80 -25.15
C GLU A 178 15.87 8.80 -24.57
N VAL A 179 16.89 8.82 -25.44
CA VAL A 179 18.32 8.77 -25.05
C VAL A 179 19.05 10.02 -25.53
N THR A 180 19.87 10.59 -24.65
CA THR A 180 20.81 11.67 -25.01
C THR A 180 22.26 11.19 -24.98
N LEU A 181 22.99 11.32 -26.09
CA LEU A 181 24.43 11.03 -26.19
C LEU A 181 25.20 12.34 -26.36
N LEU A 182 25.94 12.79 -25.33
CA LEU A 182 26.57 14.12 -25.35
C LEU A 182 28.03 14.19 -24.88
N ASP A 183 28.74 15.25 -25.29
CA ASP A 183 30.13 15.60 -24.88
C ASP A 183 31.17 14.46 -25.02
N SER A 184 30.91 13.43 -25.83
CA SER A 184 31.78 12.24 -25.86
C SER A 184 32.82 12.32 -26.99
N VAL A 185 34.00 11.74 -26.74
CA VAL A 185 35.18 11.88 -27.59
C VAL A 185 35.67 10.50 -28.03
N ALA A 186 35.75 10.28 -29.33
CA ALA A 186 36.42 9.13 -29.93
C ALA A 186 37.71 9.56 -30.63
N SER A 187 38.81 8.85 -30.39
CA SER A 187 40.04 9.04 -31.18
C SER A 187 39.87 8.52 -32.61
N GLY A 188 39.08 7.45 -32.78
CA GLY A 188 38.63 6.92 -34.06
C GLY A 188 37.42 7.66 -34.63
N ALA A 189 36.39 6.91 -35.01
CA ALA A 189 35.14 7.35 -35.62
C ALA A 189 33.94 7.20 -34.67
N GLY A 190 32.86 7.97 -34.86
CA GLY A 190 31.69 7.94 -33.97
C GLY A 190 31.99 8.52 -32.59
N GLY A 191 32.13 9.85 -32.48
CA GLY A 191 32.39 10.50 -31.20
C GLY A 191 31.30 10.22 -30.16
N GLY A 192 30.03 10.25 -30.58
CA GLY A 192 28.91 9.77 -29.77
C GLY A 192 28.73 8.27 -29.96
N LEU A 193 28.29 7.86 -31.15
CA LEU A 193 27.86 6.51 -31.48
C LEU A 193 28.61 5.94 -32.68
N ALA A 194 29.09 4.70 -32.55
CA ALA A 194 29.63 3.93 -33.67
C ALA A 194 28.90 2.60 -33.84
N THR A 195 28.25 2.38 -34.98
CA THR A 195 27.68 1.08 -35.38
C THR A 195 28.61 0.44 -36.40
N VAL A 196 29.31 -0.63 -35.97
CA VAL A 196 30.27 -1.38 -36.80
C VAL A 196 29.73 -2.75 -37.26
N GLY A 197 28.59 -3.17 -36.70
CA GLY A 197 27.87 -4.39 -37.04
C GLY A 197 26.46 -4.40 -36.44
N GLY A 198 25.65 -5.39 -36.81
CA GLY A 198 24.29 -5.54 -36.28
C GLY A 198 23.28 -4.54 -36.86
N SER A 199 22.43 -3.97 -36.01
CA SER A 199 21.45 -2.94 -36.40
C SER A 199 21.26 -1.89 -35.31
N LEU A 200 20.89 -0.67 -35.71
CA LEU A 200 20.48 0.42 -34.82
C LEU A 200 19.06 0.88 -35.20
N HIS A 201 18.19 1.04 -34.21
CA HIS A 201 16.92 1.74 -34.33
C HIS A 201 16.86 2.78 -33.19
N ALA A 202 16.79 4.06 -33.55
CA ALA A 202 16.85 5.18 -32.62
C ALA A 202 15.58 6.04 -32.77
N THR A 203 14.84 6.22 -31.69
CA THR A 203 13.58 6.99 -31.66
C THR A 203 13.61 7.97 -30.50
N ALA A 204 13.26 9.25 -30.71
CA ALA A 204 13.37 10.27 -29.68
C ALA A 204 14.80 10.34 -29.07
N VAL A 205 15.83 10.36 -29.92
CA VAL A 205 17.23 10.37 -29.50
C VAL A 205 17.89 11.68 -29.85
N THR A 206 18.69 12.22 -28.92
CA THR A 206 19.53 13.40 -29.14
C THR A 206 21.01 13.05 -29.11
N ILE A 207 21.74 13.38 -30.17
CA ILE A 207 23.19 13.13 -30.27
C ILE A 207 23.90 14.48 -30.49
N ALA A 208 24.49 15.02 -29.44
CA ALA A 208 24.94 16.41 -29.37
C ALA A 208 26.40 16.61 -28.95
N ASP A 209 27.09 17.58 -29.55
CA ASP A 209 28.43 18.08 -29.15
C ASP A 209 29.55 17.01 -29.07
N ASN A 210 29.36 15.85 -29.70
CA ASN A 210 30.35 14.77 -29.68
C ASN A 210 31.49 15.00 -30.70
N THR A 211 32.67 14.43 -30.44
CA THR A 211 33.89 14.70 -31.21
C THR A 211 34.64 13.45 -31.68
N ALA A 212 34.91 13.36 -32.98
CA ALA A 212 35.82 12.36 -33.58
C ALA A 212 37.18 13.00 -33.94
N VAL A 213 38.22 12.70 -33.16
CA VAL A 213 39.52 13.41 -33.19
C VAL A 213 40.37 13.08 -34.43
N SER A 214 40.24 11.87 -35.00
CA SER A 214 40.97 11.52 -36.23
C SER A 214 40.18 10.73 -37.28
N GLY A 215 39.02 10.19 -36.92
CA GLY A 215 38.09 9.55 -37.85
C GLY A 215 37.00 10.48 -38.39
N SER A 216 35.93 9.84 -38.86
CA SER A 216 34.71 10.45 -39.42
C SER A 216 33.51 10.16 -38.51
N GLY A 217 32.44 10.95 -38.62
CA GLY A 217 31.24 10.74 -37.83
C GLY A 217 31.42 11.30 -36.43
N GLY A 218 31.49 12.63 -36.31
CA GLY A 218 31.62 13.32 -35.02
C GLY A 218 30.56 12.90 -34.01
N GLY A 219 29.30 12.84 -34.45
CA GLY A 219 28.18 12.30 -33.68
C GLY A 219 28.05 10.81 -33.90
N VAL A 220 27.83 10.40 -35.16
CA VAL A 220 27.48 9.02 -35.51
C VAL A 220 28.35 8.49 -36.65
N VAL A 221 28.84 7.26 -36.54
CA VAL A 221 29.33 6.47 -37.69
C VAL A 221 28.55 5.16 -37.84
N VAL A 222 28.17 4.81 -39.07
CA VAL A 222 27.54 3.52 -39.43
C VAL A 222 28.39 2.83 -40.48
N SER A 223 29.45 2.13 -40.03
CA SER A 223 30.42 1.47 -40.91
C SER A 223 30.04 0.04 -41.31
N GLY A 224 29.10 -0.58 -40.58
CA GLY A 224 28.51 -1.88 -40.90
C GLY A 224 27.08 -2.00 -40.36
N GLY A 225 26.35 -3.04 -40.77
CA GLY A 225 24.97 -3.27 -40.32
C GLY A 225 23.92 -2.43 -41.05
N SER A 226 22.97 -1.86 -40.31
CA SER A 226 22.02 -0.86 -40.77
C SER A 226 21.60 0.07 -39.62
N ALA A 227 21.15 1.29 -39.93
CA ALA A 227 20.65 2.23 -38.93
C ALA A 227 19.34 2.90 -39.37
N GLU A 228 18.49 3.23 -38.42
CA GLU A 228 17.23 3.95 -38.60
C GLU A 228 17.07 4.96 -37.47
N PHE A 229 16.75 6.20 -37.81
CA PHE A 229 16.48 7.28 -36.86
C PHE A 229 15.07 7.84 -37.13
N ILE A 230 14.27 7.96 -36.08
CA ILE A 230 12.89 8.45 -36.11
C ILE A 230 12.75 9.56 -35.04
N ASN A 231 12.10 10.68 -35.35
CA ASN A 231 11.83 11.75 -34.36
C ASN A 231 13.08 12.11 -33.53
N SER A 232 14.22 12.37 -34.17
CA SER A 232 15.52 12.44 -33.48
C SER A 232 16.32 13.69 -33.87
N THR A 233 17.16 14.18 -32.96
CA THR A 233 17.96 15.39 -33.15
C THR A 233 19.46 15.06 -33.13
N ILE A 234 20.21 15.52 -34.13
CA ILE A 234 21.67 15.36 -34.20
C ILE A 234 22.26 16.76 -34.38
N SER A 235 23.08 17.23 -33.43
CA SER A 235 23.46 18.65 -33.39
C SER A 235 24.89 18.93 -32.91
N GLY A 236 25.60 19.85 -33.55
CA GLY A 236 26.87 20.40 -33.05
C GLY A 236 28.06 19.43 -33.02
N ASN A 237 27.96 18.25 -33.63
CA ASN A 237 29.01 17.23 -33.52
C ASN A 237 30.16 17.49 -34.50
N THR A 238 31.40 17.22 -34.08
CA THR A 238 32.60 17.61 -34.83
C THR A 238 33.51 16.44 -35.20
N ALA A 239 34.10 16.47 -36.40
CA ALA A 239 35.08 15.49 -36.83
C ALA A 239 36.24 16.15 -37.59
N VAL A 240 37.47 15.62 -37.40
CA VAL A 240 38.66 16.14 -38.10
C VAL A 240 38.76 15.63 -39.54
N SER A 241 38.18 14.46 -39.85
CA SER A 241 38.25 13.85 -41.18
C SER A 241 36.91 13.27 -41.63
N GLY A 242 35.93 14.12 -41.90
CA GLY A 242 34.66 13.76 -42.54
C GLY A 242 33.47 14.31 -41.79
N SER A 243 32.35 13.58 -41.86
CA SER A 243 31.05 14.05 -41.40
C SER A 243 30.93 14.24 -39.88
N ALA A 244 29.89 14.94 -39.45
CA ALA A 244 29.23 14.69 -38.17
C ALA A 244 28.45 13.36 -38.13
N LEU A 245 27.69 13.04 -39.18
CA LEU A 245 27.04 11.73 -39.40
C LEU A 245 27.69 11.02 -40.61
N ALA A 246 28.47 9.96 -40.39
CA ALA A 246 29.21 9.24 -41.44
C ALA A 246 28.61 7.85 -41.66
N VAL A 247 28.06 7.58 -42.85
CA VAL A 247 27.41 6.30 -43.14
C VAL A 247 28.13 5.56 -44.25
N GLN A 248 28.19 4.24 -44.17
CA GLN A 248 28.81 3.35 -45.16
C GLN A 248 27.95 2.11 -45.44
N ALA A 249 27.08 1.76 -44.49
CA ALA A 249 26.00 0.80 -44.64
C ALA A 249 24.65 1.53 -44.89
N PRO A 250 23.53 0.81 -45.14
CA PRO A 250 22.20 1.44 -45.27
C PRO A 250 21.81 2.21 -44.01
N THR A 251 21.31 3.43 -44.18
CA THR A 251 20.78 4.25 -43.09
C THR A 251 19.56 5.03 -43.56
N THR A 252 18.53 5.13 -42.72
CA THR A 252 17.33 5.94 -42.99
C THR A 252 17.09 6.95 -41.88
N LEU A 253 16.62 8.14 -42.26
CA LEU A 253 16.22 9.23 -41.37
C LEU A 253 14.75 9.59 -41.69
N HIS A 254 13.91 9.52 -40.66
CA HIS A 254 12.48 9.84 -40.70
C HIS A 254 12.20 10.91 -39.64
N PHE A 255 11.69 12.09 -40.00
CA PHE A 255 11.40 13.14 -39.01
C PHE A 255 12.63 13.48 -38.13
N VAL A 256 13.81 13.64 -38.74
CA VAL A 256 15.07 13.93 -38.05
C VAL A 256 15.48 15.39 -38.26
N THR A 257 16.09 16.01 -37.26
CA THR A 257 16.67 17.36 -37.37
C THR A 257 18.19 17.32 -37.19
N LEU A 258 18.95 17.73 -38.22
CA LEU A 258 20.42 17.78 -38.21
C LEU A 258 20.91 19.23 -38.26
N VAL A 259 21.73 19.68 -37.31
CA VAL A 259 22.11 21.10 -37.14
C VAL A 259 23.59 21.29 -36.81
N GLY A 260 24.26 22.26 -37.46
CA GLY A 260 25.68 22.57 -37.19
C GLY A 260 26.69 21.49 -37.64
N ASP A 261 26.15 20.36 -38.09
CA ASP A 261 26.81 19.14 -38.47
C ASP A 261 27.33 19.22 -39.91
N THR A 262 28.64 19.08 -40.11
CA THR A 262 29.19 19.12 -41.47
C THR A 262 28.94 17.79 -42.19
N ALA A 263 28.12 17.82 -43.24
CA ALA A 263 28.04 16.93 -44.40
C ALA A 263 28.14 15.38 -44.25
N VAL A 264 27.05 14.67 -44.59
CA VAL A 264 26.95 13.19 -44.55
C VAL A 264 27.70 12.46 -45.68
N SER A 265 28.95 12.05 -45.42
CA SER A 265 29.76 11.26 -46.36
C SER A 265 29.53 9.74 -46.27
N GLY A 266 29.07 9.15 -47.39
CA GLY A 266 29.18 7.73 -47.75
C GLY A 266 27.85 6.94 -47.75
N GLY A 267 27.90 5.67 -48.16
CA GLY A 267 26.79 4.71 -47.97
C GLY A 267 25.52 4.93 -48.82
N VAL A 268 24.43 4.29 -48.39
CA VAL A 268 23.07 4.49 -48.91
C VAL A 268 22.27 5.16 -47.80
N LEU A 269 22.30 6.50 -47.77
CA LEU A 269 21.46 7.30 -46.90
C LEU A 269 20.12 7.58 -47.59
N THR A 270 19.02 7.26 -46.91
CA THR A 270 17.67 7.62 -47.29
C THR A 270 17.10 8.63 -46.29
N LEU A 271 16.34 9.62 -46.77
CA LEU A 271 15.70 10.64 -45.94
C LEU A 271 14.30 11.01 -46.45
N ASP A 272 13.35 11.05 -45.53
CA ASP A 272 12.04 11.70 -45.64
C ASP A 272 11.73 12.53 -44.40
N ASP A 273 10.92 13.56 -44.60
CA ASP A 273 10.46 14.49 -43.57
C ASP A 273 11.59 15.02 -42.66
N THR A 274 12.81 15.16 -43.20
CA THR A 274 14.04 15.45 -42.43
C THR A 274 14.58 16.85 -42.72
N ILE A 275 15.01 17.56 -41.67
CA ILE A 275 15.73 18.84 -41.74
C ILE A 275 17.25 18.60 -41.75
N LEU A 276 17.95 19.19 -42.71
CA LEU A 276 19.40 19.33 -42.75
C LEU A 276 19.76 20.83 -42.75
N ALA A 277 19.98 21.37 -41.55
CA ALA A 277 20.39 22.76 -41.29
C ALA A 277 21.92 22.92 -41.39
N GLY A 278 22.41 22.79 -42.62
CA GLY A 278 23.83 22.91 -42.94
C GLY A 278 24.14 22.55 -44.40
N SER A 279 25.42 22.29 -44.67
CA SER A 279 25.91 21.81 -45.96
C SER A 279 25.99 20.28 -46.00
N CYS A 280 25.64 19.69 -47.15
CA CYS A 280 25.74 18.25 -47.36
C CYS A 280 26.67 17.88 -48.54
N THR A 281 27.34 16.73 -48.47
CA THR A 281 28.26 16.23 -49.51
C THR A 281 28.06 14.74 -49.74
N GLY A 282 27.98 14.28 -51.00
CA GLY A 282 27.86 12.85 -51.32
C GLY A 282 26.50 12.48 -51.92
N ALA A 283 26.17 11.19 -51.93
CA ALA A 283 24.93 10.69 -52.52
C ALA A 283 23.83 10.57 -51.48
N LEU A 284 22.68 11.22 -51.74
CA LEU A 284 21.50 11.18 -50.90
C LEU A 284 20.32 10.60 -51.69
N THR A 285 19.51 9.75 -51.05
CA THR A 285 18.23 9.28 -51.60
C THR A 285 17.10 9.93 -50.83
N SER A 286 16.35 10.81 -51.46
CA SER A 286 15.18 11.42 -50.85
C SER A 286 13.93 10.60 -51.16
N ALA A 287 13.07 10.44 -50.16
CA ALA A 287 11.74 9.87 -50.29
C ALA A 287 10.64 10.96 -50.22
N GLY A 288 11.02 12.25 -50.36
CA GLY A 288 10.13 13.41 -50.34
C GLY A 288 10.16 14.20 -49.03
N TYR A 289 9.59 15.41 -49.04
CA TYR A 289 9.29 16.23 -47.86
C TYR A 289 10.50 16.65 -46.99
N ASN A 290 11.71 16.75 -47.59
CA ASN A 290 12.92 17.13 -46.83
C ASN A 290 13.25 18.61 -46.98
N LEU A 291 13.81 19.22 -45.92
CA LEU A 291 14.35 20.58 -45.94
C LEU A 291 15.88 20.53 -45.89
N ILE A 292 16.56 20.95 -46.95
CA ILE A 292 18.03 20.95 -47.05
C ILE A 292 18.52 22.39 -47.27
N GLN A 293 19.21 22.94 -46.27
CA GLN A 293 19.63 24.35 -46.26
C GLN A 293 20.67 24.65 -47.34
N ASP A 294 21.74 23.86 -47.46
CA ASP A 294 22.69 23.94 -48.56
C ASP A 294 22.93 22.58 -49.22
N ALA A 295 22.33 22.42 -50.41
CA ALA A 295 22.40 21.24 -51.25
C ALA A 295 23.52 21.31 -52.33
N ALA A 296 24.38 22.33 -52.34
CA ALA A 296 25.28 22.61 -53.47
C ALA A 296 26.29 21.49 -53.79
N GLU A 297 26.74 20.74 -52.79
CA GLU A 297 27.70 19.63 -52.95
C GLU A 297 27.06 18.22 -52.86
N CYS A 298 25.73 18.16 -52.86
CA CYS A 298 24.95 16.93 -52.75
C CYS A 298 24.46 16.38 -54.10
N ALA A 299 24.62 15.08 -54.28
CA ALA A 299 24.01 14.30 -55.36
C ALA A 299 22.69 13.69 -54.86
N ILE A 300 21.63 14.51 -54.83
CA ILE A 300 20.29 14.09 -54.42
C ILE A 300 19.62 13.29 -55.55
N SER A 301 19.00 12.17 -55.20
CA SER A 301 18.23 11.28 -56.07
C SER A 301 16.96 10.80 -55.35
N GLY A 302 16.08 10.03 -56.01
CA GLY A 302 14.80 9.58 -55.43
C GLY A 302 13.64 10.52 -55.78
N ASP A 303 12.67 10.68 -54.88
CA ASP A 303 11.62 11.69 -55.01
C ASP A 303 12.09 13.01 -54.39
N THR A 304 12.22 14.04 -55.22
CA THR A 304 12.63 15.39 -54.80
C THR A 304 11.52 16.42 -55.00
N THR A 305 10.28 15.98 -55.25
CA THR A 305 9.18 16.86 -55.68
C THR A 305 8.70 17.78 -54.56
N SER A 306 8.63 17.25 -53.33
CA SER A 306 8.19 17.98 -52.12
C SER A 306 9.36 18.52 -51.28
N ASN A 307 10.59 18.52 -51.79
CA ASN A 307 11.75 18.98 -51.02
C ASN A 307 11.90 20.50 -51.05
N ILE A 308 12.22 21.07 -49.90
CA ILE A 308 12.57 22.48 -49.72
C ILE A 308 14.10 22.60 -49.76
N LEU A 309 14.63 23.23 -50.80
CA LEU A 309 16.08 23.36 -51.01
C LEU A 309 16.50 24.83 -50.95
N GLY A 310 17.62 25.13 -50.29
CA GLY A 310 18.22 26.47 -50.30
C GLY A 310 17.53 27.49 -49.39
N GLN A 311 16.75 27.02 -48.39
CA GLN A 311 16.09 27.88 -47.40
C GLN A 311 16.64 27.59 -46.00
N ASP A 312 16.67 28.63 -45.16
CA ASP A 312 16.96 28.49 -43.74
C ASP A 312 15.78 27.78 -43.04
N PRO A 313 16.00 26.69 -42.28
CA PRO A 313 14.94 26.03 -41.51
C PRO A 313 14.45 26.81 -40.29
N ARG A 314 15.11 27.91 -39.90
CA ARG A 314 14.65 28.83 -38.84
C ARG A 314 14.31 28.12 -37.53
N LEU A 315 15.34 27.50 -36.99
CA LEU A 315 15.30 26.74 -35.74
C LEU A 315 15.70 27.63 -34.57
N GLU A 316 15.11 27.38 -33.40
CA GLU A 316 15.63 27.86 -32.12
C GLU A 316 16.89 27.06 -31.71
N PRO A 317 17.65 27.49 -30.68
CA PRO A 317 18.76 26.70 -30.12
C PRO A 317 18.33 25.30 -29.65
N LEU A 318 19.31 24.43 -29.37
CA LEU A 318 19.04 23.13 -28.77
C LEU A 318 18.66 23.30 -27.29
N SER A 319 17.51 22.78 -26.89
CA SER A 319 16.97 22.83 -25.52
C SER A 319 15.88 21.76 -25.32
N GLU A 320 15.53 21.44 -24.06
CA GLU A 320 14.55 20.37 -23.75
C GLU A 320 13.18 20.59 -24.43
N ASN A 321 12.71 21.85 -24.48
CA ASN A 321 11.46 22.26 -25.16
C ASN A 321 10.21 21.45 -24.74
N ASP A 322 10.14 21.09 -23.46
CA ASP A 322 9.06 20.33 -22.82
C ASP A 322 8.97 18.86 -23.28
N GLY A 323 10.10 18.17 -23.41
CA GLY A 323 10.17 16.71 -23.55
C GLY A 323 11.53 16.12 -23.13
N ASP A 324 11.59 14.79 -22.99
CA ASP A 324 12.66 14.07 -22.28
C ASP A 324 14.05 14.13 -22.94
N THR A 325 14.16 14.62 -24.18
CA THR A 325 15.45 14.78 -24.88
C THR A 325 15.53 16.13 -25.62
N PRO A 326 16.70 16.80 -25.63
CA PRO A 326 16.82 18.14 -26.21
C PRO A 326 16.50 18.18 -27.70
N THR A 327 15.68 19.14 -28.13
CA THR A 327 15.26 19.34 -29.53
C THR A 327 15.61 20.73 -30.04
N HIS A 328 15.49 20.93 -31.35
CA HIS A 328 15.48 22.24 -31.98
C HIS A 328 14.03 22.63 -32.32
N ALA A 329 13.44 23.57 -31.57
CA ALA A 329 12.09 24.06 -31.83
C ALA A 329 11.99 24.82 -33.16
N LEU A 330 10.84 24.72 -33.83
CA LEU A 330 10.55 25.49 -35.04
C LEU A 330 10.05 26.89 -34.69
N MET A 331 10.61 27.93 -35.33
CA MET A 331 10.02 29.27 -35.27
C MET A 331 8.65 29.29 -36.00
N PRO A 332 7.67 30.10 -35.57
CA PRO A 332 6.32 30.12 -36.16
C PRO A 332 6.23 30.44 -37.66
N ASP A 333 7.29 31.01 -38.24
CA ASP A 333 7.43 31.34 -39.65
C ASP A 333 8.63 30.60 -40.30
N SER A 334 8.93 29.40 -39.78
CA SER A 334 9.81 28.41 -40.39
C SER A 334 9.18 27.79 -41.65
N PRO A 335 9.95 27.55 -42.73
CA PRO A 335 9.46 26.83 -43.90
C PRO A 335 9.31 25.31 -43.68
N ALA A 336 9.65 24.78 -42.51
CA ALA A 336 9.38 23.39 -42.14
C ALA A 336 7.94 23.17 -41.58
N VAL A 337 7.29 24.26 -41.15
CA VAL A 337 5.95 24.24 -40.55
C VAL A 337 4.88 23.92 -41.60
N GLU A 338 4.00 22.96 -41.30
CA GLU A 338 2.92 22.44 -42.17
C GLU A 338 3.42 21.89 -43.53
N ALA A 339 4.70 21.51 -43.60
CA ALA A 339 5.38 21.22 -44.87
C ALA A 339 5.68 19.73 -45.12
N GLY A 340 5.38 18.85 -44.17
CA GLY A 340 5.66 17.41 -44.19
C GLY A 340 4.53 16.54 -44.73
N SER A 341 4.65 15.23 -44.50
CA SER A 341 3.82 14.18 -45.11
C SER A 341 2.85 13.50 -44.13
N ASN A 342 1.58 13.90 -44.17
CA ASN A 342 0.50 13.25 -43.40
C ASN A 342 0.30 11.76 -43.72
N ALA A 343 0.85 11.26 -44.83
CA ALA A 343 0.70 9.86 -45.24
C ALA A 343 1.64 8.89 -44.48
N VAL A 344 2.71 9.40 -43.87
CA VAL A 344 3.73 8.63 -43.12
C VAL A 344 4.02 9.25 -41.75
N CYS A 345 3.22 10.21 -41.31
CA CYS A 345 3.46 10.95 -40.09
C CYS A 345 3.35 10.05 -38.83
N PRO A 346 4.35 10.08 -37.94
CA PRO A 346 4.30 9.36 -36.66
C PRO A 346 3.22 9.96 -35.75
N PRO A 347 2.68 9.19 -34.78
CA PRO A 347 1.61 9.68 -33.90
C PRO A 347 2.03 10.85 -33.01
N THR A 348 3.34 10.97 -32.74
CA THR A 348 3.95 12.02 -31.90
C THR A 348 5.25 12.53 -32.52
N ASP A 349 5.78 13.65 -32.01
CA ASP A 349 7.12 14.16 -32.26
C ASP A 349 8.16 13.62 -31.26
N GLN A 350 9.39 14.16 -31.26
CA GLN A 350 10.47 13.74 -30.34
C GLN A 350 10.12 13.90 -28.85
N ARG A 351 9.17 14.78 -28.50
CA ARG A 351 8.78 15.11 -27.13
C ARG A 351 7.49 14.40 -26.69
N GLY A 352 6.95 13.53 -27.54
CA GLY A 352 5.62 12.95 -27.31
C GLY A 352 4.45 13.87 -27.70
N VAL A 353 4.68 15.06 -28.28
CA VAL A 353 3.58 15.93 -28.74
C VAL A 353 2.90 15.30 -29.95
N SER A 354 1.57 15.12 -29.91
CA SER A 354 0.81 14.50 -30.99
C SER A 354 0.95 15.23 -32.33
N ARG A 355 0.88 14.49 -33.46
CA ARG A 355 0.95 15.05 -34.82
C ARG A 355 -0.23 14.62 -35.71
N PRO A 356 -0.63 15.42 -36.72
CA PRO A 356 -0.25 16.82 -36.94
C PRO A 356 -0.88 17.78 -35.91
N ARG A 357 -0.31 18.97 -35.75
CA ARG A 357 -0.89 20.10 -35.00
C ARG A 357 -1.30 21.27 -35.91
N GLY A 358 -1.84 20.92 -37.07
CA GLY A 358 -2.38 21.85 -38.06
C GLY A 358 -3.05 21.13 -39.25
N GLU A 359 -2.83 21.64 -40.46
CA GLU A 359 -3.25 21.01 -41.72
C GLU A 359 -2.31 19.86 -42.14
N ALA A 360 -1.02 19.93 -41.79
CA ALA A 360 -0.03 18.90 -42.07
C ALA A 360 1.09 18.82 -41.02
N CYS A 361 1.75 17.66 -40.94
CA CYS A 361 2.86 17.47 -40.01
C CYS A 361 4.07 18.31 -40.39
N ASP A 362 4.85 18.71 -39.39
CA ASP A 362 6.07 19.48 -39.59
C ASP A 362 7.25 18.61 -40.03
N ILE A 363 8.08 19.15 -40.93
CA ILE A 363 9.36 18.51 -41.31
C ILE A 363 10.31 18.57 -40.11
N GLY A 364 10.98 17.45 -39.80
CA GLY A 364 11.97 17.34 -38.72
C GLY A 364 11.39 16.75 -37.42
N ALA A 365 12.20 16.77 -36.36
CA ALA A 365 11.94 16.06 -35.10
C ALA A 365 10.88 16.71 -34.19
N TYR A 366 10.49 17.96 -34.48
CA TYR A 366 9.64 18.80 -33.63
C TYR A 366 8.32 19.15 -34.35
N GLU A 367 7.21 19.14 -33.64
CA GLU A 367 5.89 19.60 -34.11
C GLU A 367 5.45 20.88 -33.38
N LEU A 368 5.13 21.93 -34.14
CA LEU A 368 4.72 23.21 -33.60
C LEU A 368 3.20 23.25 -33.29
N LYS A 369 2.86 23.26 -32.00
CA LYS A 369 1.49 23.43 -31.50
C LYS A 369 0.93 24.82 -31.84
N ASN A 370 0.31 24.97 -33.01
CA ASN A 370 -0.35 26.21 -33.44
C ASN A 370 -1.89 26.11 -33.36
N PRO A 371 -2.58 27.03 -32.68
CA PRO A 371 -3.92 27.43 -33.12
C PRO A 371 -3.77 28.21 -34.44
N SER A 372 -4.48 27.81 -35.51
CA SER A 372 -4.30 28.41 -36.84
C SER A 372 -4.67 29.91 -36.86
N GLN A 373 -3.62 30.73 -36.95
CA GLN A 373 -3.69 32.19 -36.85
C GLN A 373 -3.06 32.83 -38.09
N THR A 374 -3.89 33.07 -39.10
CA THR A 374 -3.42 33.59 -40.40
C THR A 374 -3.45 35.13 -40.49
N GLY A 375 -3.98 35.81 -39.46
CA GLY A 375 -4.08 37.26 -39.36
C GLY A 375 -2.98 37.91 -38.50
N PRO A 376 -2.84 39.25 -38.55
CA PRO A 376 -1.81 39.98 -37.82
C PRO A 376 -1.99 39.92 -36.29
N THR A 377 -0.87 40.02 -35.57
CA THR A 377 -0.82 40.23 -34.11
C THR A 377 -1.12 41.68 -33.73
N LEU A 378 -2.04 41.86 -32.79
CA LEU A 378 -2.40 43.13 -32.17
C LEU A 378 -1.70 43.22 -30.81
N PHE A 379 -0.96 44.31 -30.56
CA PHE A 379 -0.16 44.49 -29.36
C PHE A 379 -0.81 45.48 -28.39
N VAL A 380 -1.48 44.96 -27.35
CA VAL A 380 -2.01 45.74 -26.24
C VAL A 380 -0.83 46.35 -25.47
N ASN A 381 -0.76 47.68 -25.44
CA ASN A 381 0.42 48.41 -24.92
C ASN A 381 0.07 49.47 -23.87
N THR A 382 -1.15 49.40 -23.32
CA THR A 382 -1.65 50.29 -22.28
C THR A 382 -2.65 49.55 -21.39
N ALA A 383 -2.73 49.97 -20.12
CA ALA A 383 -3.69 49.44 -19.14
C ALA A 383 -5.03 50.21 -19.10
N ASP A 384 -5.19 51.28 -19.89
CA ASP A 384 -6.43 52.06 -19.90
C ASP A 384 -7.51 51.45 -20.80
N ASP A 385 -8.75 51.43 -20.31
CA ASP A 385 -9.93 50.96 -21.06
C ASP A 385 -10.54 52.09 -21.90
N ARG A 386 -9.76 52.63 -22.83
CA ARG A 386 -10.23 53.60 -23.83
C ARG A 386 -10.43 52.93 -25.19
N ASP A 387 -11.30 53.53 -25.99
CA ASP A 387 -11.55 53.15 -27.37
C ASP A 387 -11.51 54.41 -28.24
N ASP A 388 -10.36 54.67 -28.86
CA ASP A 388 -10.18 55.70 -29.89
C ASP A 388 -10.37 55.16 -31.33
N GLY A 389 -10.54 53.85 -31.45
CA GLY A 389 -10.75 53.11 -32.69
C GLY A 389 -9.46 52.70 -33.43
N VAL A 390 -8.26 52.89 -32.87
CA VAL A 390 -6.99 52.64 -33.58
C VAL A 390 -5.90 51.99 -32.69
N CYS A 391 -5.91 50.66 -32.54
CA CYS A 391 -4.78 49.92 -31.96
C CYS A 391 -3.50 50.16 -32.79
N ASN A 392 -2.49 50.81 -32.21
CA ASN A 392 -1.19 51.06 -32.83
C ASN A 392 -0.06 51.20 -31.78
N PHE A 393 1.20 51.36 -32.23
CA PHE A 393 2.37 51.50 -31.34
C PHE A 393 2.34 52.70 -30.37
N THR A 394 1.44 53.67 -30.57
CA THR A 394 1.29 54.83 -29.68
C THR A 394 0.34 54.54 -28.52
N HIS A 395 -0.70 53.76 -28.79
CA HIS A 395 -1.80 53.42 -27.89
C HIS A 395 -2.60 52.26 -28.51
N CYS A 396 -2.86 51.22 -27.73
CA CYS A 396 -3.72 50.09 -28.07
C CYS A 396 -4.21 49.43 -26.77
N SER A 397 -5.46 49.68 -26.39
CA SER A 397 -6.11 49.03 -25.26
C SER A 397 -6.54 47.60 -25.60
N PHE A 398 -6.85 46.80 -24.58
CA PHE A 398 -7.41 45.46 -24.79
C PHE A 398 -8.78 45.52 -25.49
N ARG A 399 -9.59 46.54 -25.20
CA ARG A 399 -10.87 46.81 -25.87
C ARG A 399 -10.69 47.11 -27.36
N GLU A 400 -9.71 47.94 -27.72
CA GLU A 400 -9.39 48.26 -29.11
C GLU A 400 -8.88 47.03 -29.87
N ALA A 401 -8.05 46.21 -29.23
CA ALA A 401 -7.58 44.94 -29.81
C ALA A 401 -8.73 43.96 -30.07
N LEU A 402 -9.65 43.78 -29.11
CA LEU A 402 -10.86 42.96 -29.28
C LEU A 402 -11.77 43.49 -30.41
N ASN A 403 -12.04 44.81 -30.42
CA ASN A 403 -12.83 45.45 -31.47
C ASN A 403 -12.22 45.28 -32.88
N LEU A 404 -10.89 45.27 -33.00
CA LEU A 404 -10.20 45.09 -34.28
C LEU A 404 -10.10 43.63 -34.71
N ALA A 405 -9.94 42.68 -33.78
CA ALA A 405 -10.05 41.25 -34.06
C ALA A 405 -11.46 40.92 -34.62
N ASN A 406 -12.51 41.40 -33.96
CA ASN A 406 -13.92 41.29 -34.39
C ASN A 406 -14.26 42.06 -35.68
N ALA A 407 -13.33 42.84 -36.23
CA ALA A 407 -13.50 43.55 -37.50
C ALA A 407 -12.70 42.91 -38.66
N SER A 408 -11.95 41.85 -38.37
CA SER A 408 -11.09 41.14 -39.30
C SER A 408 -11.82 39.97 -39.98
N ALA A 409 -11.44 39.67 -41.21
CA ALA A 409 -11.92 38.48 -41.94
C ALA A 409 -10.96 37.27 -41.81
N VAL A 410 -9.96 37.36 -40.93
CA VAL A 410 -8.93 36.34 -40.65
C VAL A 410 -8.63 36.32 -39.14
N SER A 411 -8.33 35.15 -38.58
CA SER A 411 -8.10 34.97 -37.14
C SER A 411 -6.88 35.76 -36.64
N ASN A 412 -7.05 36.50 -35.55
CA ASN A 412 -6.02 37.43 -35.04
C ASN A 412 -5.40 36.97 -33.71
N SER A 413 -4.14 37.33 -33.51
CA SER A 413 -3.49 37.22 -32.20
C SER A 413 -3.63 38.53 -31.43
N ILE A 414 -3.90 38.47 -30.13
CA ILE A 414 -3.83 39.59 -29.19
C ILE A 414 -2.72 39.25 -28.18
N SER A 415 -1.63 40.00 -28.25
CA SER A 415 -0.49 39.93 -27.35
C SER A 415 -0.41 41.18 -26.48
N PHE A 416 0.24 41.08 -25.32
CA PHE A 416 0.34 42.13 -24.33
C PHE A 416 1.80 42.56 -24.15
N ASN A 417 2.03 43.86 -24.11
CA ASN A 417 3.32 44.47 -23.79
C ASN A 417 3.05 45.84 -23.15
N ILE A 418 2.35 45.83 -22.02
CA ILE A 418 1.95 47.00 -21.26
C ILE A 418 3.16 47.47 -20.43
N PRO A 419 3.67 48.70 -20.64
CA PRO A 419 4.79 49.23 -19.87
C PRO A 419 4.30 49.87 -18.57
N GLY A 420 4.80 49.42 -17.42
CA GLY A 420 4.46 50.03 -16.13
C GLY A 420 4.56 49.06 -14.96
N ASP A 421 3.47 48.97 -14.20
CA ASP A 421 3.32 48.07 -13.06
C ASP A 421 3.38 46.59 -13.49
N ASN A 422 3.83 45.71 -12.59
CA ASN A 422 3.93 44.27 -12.83
C ASN A 422 3.29 43.49 -11.66
N PRO A 423 2.22 42.71 -11.86
CA PRO A 423 1.46 42.58 -13.12
C PRO A 423 0.70 43.87 -13.47
N PRO A 424 0.53 44.23 -14.76
CA PRO A 424 -0.36 45.32 -15.17
C PRO A 424 -1.83 44.97 -14.87
N VAL A 425 -2.61 45.98 -14.46
CA VAL A 425 -4.03 45.83 -14.14
C VAL A 425 -4.88 46.69 -15.07
N ILE A 426 -5.70 46.04 -15.90
CA ILE A 426 -6.73 46.66 -16.74
C ILE A 426 -8.03 46.74 -15.94
N TYR A 427 -8.67 47.91 -15.91
CA TYR A 427 -9.96 48.13 -15.26
C TYR A 427 -11.05 48.47 -16.29
N PRO A 428 -11.78 47.49 -16.85
CA PRO A 428 -12.86 47.77 -17.78
C PRO A 428 -13.93 48.66 -17.14
N GLN A 429 -14.32 49.73 -17.84
CA GLN A 429 -15.33 50.70 -17.39
C GLN A 429 -16.77 50.29 -17.79
N SER A 430 -16.88 49.20 -18.54
CA SER A 430 -18.09 48.53 -19.02
C SER A 430 -17.71 47.14 -19.54
N SER A 431 -18.68 46.29 -19.88
CA SER A 431 -18.44 44.99 -20.54
C SER A 431 -17.41 45.12 -21.67
N LEU A 432 -16.41 44.22 -21.69
CA LEU A 432 -15.49 44.12 -22.82
C LEU A 432 -16.27 43.73 -24.09
N PRO A 433 -15.76 44.03 -25.30
CA PRO A 433 -16.40 43.61 -26.54
C PRO A 433 -16.49 42.09 -26.60
N THR A 434 -17.69 41.56 -26.82
CA THR A 434 -17.91 40.14 -27.07
C THR A 434 -17.06 39.69 -28.26
N VAL A 435 -16.32 38.59 -28.12
CA VAL A 435 -15.55 37.98 -29.21
C VAL A 435 -16.50 37.36 -30.23
N THR A 436 -16.46 37.84 -31.48
CA THR A 436 -17.34 37.38 -32.59
C THR A 436 -16.60 36.64 -33.70
N ASP A 437 -15.28 36.80 -33.79
CA ASP A 437 -14.41 36.12 -34.74
C ASP A 437 -13.24 35.46 -34.01
N ALA A 438 -12.69 34.38 -34.59
CA ALA A 438 -11.69 33.54 -33.92
C ALA A 438 -10.41 34.31 -33.55
N VAL A 439 -10.05 34.28 -32.27
CA VAL A 439 -8.94 35.08 -31.71
C VAL A 439 -8.10 34.26 -30.72
N LEU A 440 -6.78 34.46 -30.70
CA LEU A 440 -5.90 34.00 -29.63
C LEU A 440 -5.63 35.20 -28.73
N ILE A 441 -6.02 35.12 -27.47
CA ILE A 441 -5.72 36.11 -26.44
C ILE A 441 -4.66 35.50 -25.54
N ASP A 442 -3.43 36.02 -25.64
CA ASP A 442 -2.26 35.42 -25.02
C ASP A 442 -1.61 36.36 -24.00
N GLY A 443 -2.13 36.34 -22.77
CA GLY A 443 -1.59 37.09 -21.64
C GLY A 443 -0.17 36.69 -21.25
N THR A 444 0.31 35.50 -21.61
CA THR A 444 1.67 35.04 -21.30
C THR A 444 2.76 35.87 -22.00
N THR A 445 2.39 36.57 -23.08
CA THR A 445 3.28 37.47 -23.83
C THR A 445 3.70 38.73 -23.07
N GLN A 446 3.00 39.08 -21.97
CA GLN A 446 3.31 40.25 -21.16
C GLN A 446 4.68 40.12 -20.47
N PRO A 447 5.64 41.02 -20.74
CA PRO A 447 6.93 41.00 -20.05
C PRO A 447 6.75 41.20 -18.54
N GLY A 448 7.24 40.23 -17.77
CA GLY A 448 7.23 40.26 -16.30
C GLY A 448 6.18 39.37 -15.63
N GLY A 449 5.22 38.81 -16.38
CA GLY A 449 4.22 37.87 -15.86
C GLY A 449 2.79 38.21 -16.29
N TRP A 450 1.83 37.77 -15.48
CA TRP A 450 0.38 37.86 -15.72
C TRP A 450 -0.15 39.23 -16.15
N VAL A 451 -1.24 39.23 -16.94
CA VAL A 451 -2.12 40.40 -17.13
C VAL A 451 -3.35 40.25 -16.25
N VAL A 452 -3.62 41.22 -15.39
CA VAL A 452 -4.86 41.27 -14.58
C VAL A 452 -5.91 42.09 -15.31
N VAL A 453 -7.11 41.53 -15.45
CA VAL A 453 -8.31 42.24 -15.89
C VAL A 453 -9.29 42.23 -14.72
N ASP A 454 -9.46 43.38 -14.07
CA ASP A 454 -10.25 43.52 -12.85
C ASP A 454 -11.63 44.17 -13.15
N GLY A 455 -12.67 43.35 -13.04
CA GLY A 455 -14.05 43.67 -13.35
C GLY A 455 -14.77 44.59 -12.36
N SER A 456 -14.11 45.05 -11.29
CA SER A 456 -14.74 45.85 -10.22
C SER A 456 -15.37 47.18 -10.69
N GLN A 457 -15.02 47.64 -11.90
CA GLN A 457 -15.56 48.85 -12.54
C GLN A 457 -16.46 48.56 -13.76
N ALA A 458 -16.60 47.29 -14.16
CA ALA A 458 -17.23 46.88 -15.42
C ALA A 458 -18.77 46.75 -15.34
N GLY A 459 -19.34 46.68 -14.14
CA GLY A 459 -20.77 46.56 -13.88
C GLY A 459 -21.17 45.29 -13.12
N SER A 460 -22.30 45.35 -12.41
CA SER A 460 -22.71 44.33 -11.42
C SER A 460 -23.29 43.03 -12.00
N ALA A 461 -23.27 42.85 -13.32
CA ALA A 461 -23.77 41.66 -14.02
C ALA A 461 -22.93 41.40 -15.30
N THR A 462 -21.69 41.87 -15.30
CA THR A 462 -20.79 41.87 -16.45
C THR A 462 -19.86 40.68 -16.35
N ASN A 463 -19.75 39.87 -17.41
CA ASN A 463 -18.76 38.79 -17.51
C ASN A 463 -17.36 39.35 -17.82
N GLY A 464 -16.30 38.58 -17.55
CA GLY A 464 -14.92 38.96 -17.87
C GLY A 464 -14.66 38.99 -19.37
N LEU A 465 -14.74 37.83 -20.02
CA LEU A 465 -14.77 37.70 -21.47
C LEU A 465 -16.05 36.99 -21.91
N GLU A 466 -16.72 37.52 -22.93
CA GLU A 466 -17.85 36.89 -23.59
C GLU A 466 -17.41 36.42 -24.97
N ILE A 467 -17.62 35.14 -25.29
CA ILE A 467 -17.20 34.51 -26.55
C ILE A 467 -18.44 33.94 -27.25
N ASN A 468 -18.69 34.39 -28.47
CA ASN A 468 -19.68 33.85 -29.40
C ASN A 468 -19.02 33.35 -30.71
N ALA A 469 -17.70 33.42 -30.79
CA ALA A 469 -16.89 32.85 -31.87
C ALA A 469 -16.55 31.39 -31.57
N GLY A 470 -16.33 30.60 -32.63
CA GLY A 470 -15.62 29.32 -32.49
C GLY A 470 -14.11 29.49 -32.61
N SER A 471 -13.36 28.46 -32.25
CA SER A 471 -11.90 28.37 -32.45
C SER A 471 -11.08 29.53 -31.85
N SER A 472 -11.55 30.12 -30.76
CA SER A 472 -10.79 31.12 -29.99
C SER A 472 -9.99 30.47 -28.88
N THR A 473 -8.83 31.03 -28.54
CA THR A 473 -7.99 30.58 -27.42
C THR A 473 -7.77 31.72 -26.44
N VAL A 474 -7.91 31.46 -25.14
CA VAL A 474 -7.63 32.43 -24.07
C VAL A 474 -6.66 31.79 -23.08
N ARG A 475 -5.49 32.41 -22.90
CA ARG A 475 -4.47 31.94 -21.94
C ARG A 475 -3.72 33.07 -21.24
N GLY A 476 -3.19 32.79 -20.04
CA GLY A 476 -2.30 33.70 -19.32
C GLY A 476 -2.96 34.96 -18.76
N LEU A 477 -4.29 35.01 -18.66
CA LEU A 477 -5.03 36.12 -18.04
C LEU A 477 -5.42 35.81 -16.60
N ARG A 478 -5.56 36.86 -15.78
CA ARG A 478 -6.30 36.81 -14.51
C ARG A 478 -7.59 37.60 -14.66
N LEU A 479 -8.72 36.90 -14.67
CA LEU A 479 -10.06 37.46 -14.86
C LEU A 479 -10.79 37.45 -13.51
N ILE A 480 -10.81 38.61 -12.85
CA ILE A 480 -11.23 38.72 -11.44
C ILE A 480 -12.25 39.82 -11.19
N HIS A 481 -13.02 39.69 -10.10
CA HIS A 481 -13.98 40.68 -9.61
C HIS A 481 -15.11 41.06 -10.59
N PHE A 482 -15.42 40.21 -11.58
CA PHE A 482 -16.55 40.42 -12.48
C PHE A 482 -17.88 40.10 -11.81
N GLY A 483 -18.94 40.82 -12.19
CA GLY A 483 -20.29 40.59 -11.64
C GLY A 483 -21.00 39.34 -12.19
N GLY A 484 -20.57 38.87 -13.37
CA GLY A 484 -20.97 37.61 -13.99
C GLY A 484 -19.90 36.53 -13.85
N SER A 485 -19.70 35.73 -14.89
CA SER A 485 -18.66 34.70 -14.95
C SER A 485 -17.30 35.27 -15.38
N GLY A 486 -16.20 34.58 -15.06
CA GLY A 486 -14.86 34.95 -15.52
C GLY A 486 -14.72 34.87 -17.04
N VAL A 487 -15.04 33.70 -17.61
CA VAL A 487 -15.29 33.50 -19.04
C VAL A 487 -16.72 33.00 -19.24
N TRP A 488 -17.37 33.51 -20.28
CA TRP A 488 -18.72 33.13 -20.69
C TRP A 488 -18.73 32.80 -22.18
N ILE A 489 -19.07 31.56 -22.54
CA ILE A 489 -19.19 31.09 -23.92
C ILE A 489 -20.68 30.94 -24.25
N GLY A 490 -21.17 31.79 -25.14
CA GLY A 490 -22.58 31.85 -25.57
C GLY A 490 -22.85 31.10 -26.88
N GLY A 491 -21.81 30.64 -27.57
CA GLY A 491 -21.90 29.84 -28.79
C GLY A 491 -20.61 29.88 -29.61
N GLY A 492 -20.57 29.07 -30.66
CA GLY A 492 -19.36 28.85 -31.46
C GLY A 492 -18.41 27.88 -30.77
N GLY A 493 -18.27 26.67 -31.30
CA GLY A 493 -17.49 25.60 -30.67
C GLY A 493 -15.99 25.64 -30.96
N GLY A 494 -15.23 24.73 -30.33
CA GLY A 494 -13.79 24.58 -30.56
C GLY A 494 -12.91 25.60 -29.82
N ASN A 495 -13.42 26.27 -28.77
CA ASN A 495 -12.61 27.23 -28.01
C ASN A 495 -11.68 26.53 -27.01
N VAL A 496 -10.57 27.18 -26.64
CA VAL A 496 -9.62 26.67 -25.65
C VAL A 496 -9.39 27.73 -24.57
N ILE A 497 -9.83 27.46 -23.35
CA ILE A 497 -9.59 28.29 -22.17
C ILE A 497 -8.52 27.56 -21.34
N ALA A 498 -7.27 28.01 -21.40
CA ALA A 498 -6.15 27.29 -20.79
C ALA A 498 -5.19 28.17 -19.99
N GLY A 499 -4.75 27.73 -18.80
CA GLY A 499 -3.73 28.44 -18.03
C GLY A 499 -4.12 29.88 -17.62
N ASN A 500 -5.36 30.09 -17.17
CA ASN A 500 -5.86 31.37 -16.64
C ASN A 500 -6.16 31.27 -15.13
N GLU A 501 -6.15 32.41 -14.45
CA GLU A 501 -6.70 32.55 -13.09
C GLU A 501 -8.11 33.15 -13.19
N LEU A 502 -9.11 32.44 -12.71
CA LEU A 502 -10.54 32.80 -12.84
C LEU A 502 -11.14 32.84 -11.44
N ALA A 503 -11.10 34.01 -10.79
CA ALA A 503 -11.35 34.09 -9.35
C ALA A 503 -12.13 35.31 -8.86
N TRP A 504 -12.84 35.15 -7.74
CA TRP A 504 -13.68 36.19 -7.11
C TRP A 504 -14.76 36.80 -8.03
N ASN A 505 -15.24 36.04 -9.01
CA ASN A 505 -16.33 36.45 -9.91
C ASN A 505 -17.71 36.12 -9.32
N GLY A 506 -18.74 36.84 -9.73
CA GLY A 506 -20.10 36.76 -9.17
C GLY A 506 -20.90 35.51 -9.58
N SER A 507 -20.46 34.80 -10.62
CA SER A 507 -21.06 33.57 -11.14
C SER A 507 -19.98 32.50 -11.32
N ALA A 508 -20.05 31.65 -12.34
CA ALA A 508 -19.09 30.58 -12.59
C ALA A 508 -17.69 31.11 -12.97
N GLY A 509 -16.66 30.27 -12.83
CA GLY A 509 -15.33 30.56 -13.39
C GLY A 509 -15.37 30.59 -14.91
N VAL A 510 -15.76 29.47 -15.52
CA VAL A 510 -16.13 29.33 -16.93
C VAL A 510 -17.58 28.87 -17.02
N ALA A 511 -18.42 29.62 -17.75
CA ALA A 511 -19.77 29.18 -18.10
C ALA A 511 -19.86 28.91 -19.61
N ILE A 512 -20.39 27.75 -20.00
CA ILE A 512 -20.60 27.37 -21.40
C ILE A 512 -22.10 27.10 -21.57
N LEU A 513 -22.81 27.98 -22.28
CA LEU A 513 -24.28 27.87 -22.38
C LEU A 513 -24.74 27.05 -23.59
N ASP A 514 -23.96 27.08 -24.68
CA ASP A 514 -24.25 26.40 -25.94
C ASP A 514 -22.92 26.15 -26.68
N SER A 515 -22.93 25.25 -27.67
CA SER A 515 -21.79 24.72 -28.45
C SER A 515 -20.89 23.68 -27.78
N THR A 516 -20.20 22.91 -28.62
CA THR A 516 -19.36 21.76 -28.28
C THR A 516 -17.88 22.00 -28.58
N GLY A 517 -17.01 21.14 -28.06
CA GLY A 517 -15.56 21.19 -28.28
C GLY A 517 -14.86 22.35 -27.58
N ASN A 518 -15.42 22.85 -26.48
CA ASN A 518 -14.83 23.95 -25.71
C ASN A 518 -13.95 23.39 -24.59
N GLN A 519 -12.64 23.34 -24.83
CA GLN A 519 -11.66 22.80 -23.90
C GLN A 519 -11.42 23.79 -22.75
N VAL A 520 -11.48 23.29 -21.51
CA VAL A 520 -11.10 24.03 -20.30
C VAL A 520 -10.03 23.23 -19.57
N SER A 521 -8.81 23.76 -19.52
CA SER A 521 -7.58 23.00 -19.17
C SER A 521 -6.63 23.84 -18.31
N GLU A 522 -5.96 23.26 -17.31
CA GLU A 522 -4.88 23.92 -16.54
C GLU A 522 -5.23 25.30 -15.90
N ASN A 523 -6.51 25.63 -15.70
CA ASN A 523 -6.91 26.93 -15.11
C ASN A 523 -6.98 26.84 -13.58
N ASP A 524 -6.55 27.89 -12.88
CA ASP A 524 -6.77 28.06 -11.43
C ASP A 524 -8.11 28.77 -11.22
N ILE A 525 -9.15 27.99 -10.88
CA ILE A 525 -10.54 28.47 -10.79
C ILE A 525 -11.04 28.37 -9.35
N HIS A 526 -11.17 29.51 -8.66
CA HIS A 526 -11.42 29.53 -7.22
C HIS A 526 -12.18 30.78 -6.72
N ASP A 527 -12.69 30.74 -5.48
CA ASP A 527 -13.39 31.85 -4.81
C ASP A 527 -14.54 32.52 -5.60
N ASN A 528 -15.14 31.84 -6.57
CA ASN A 528 -16.24 32.35 -7.40
C ASN A 528 -17.63 32.12 -6.75
N GLY A 529 -18.64 32.85 -7.23
CA GLY A 529 -20.02 32.78 -6.74
C GLY A 529 -20.85 31.60 -7.29
N GLY A 530 -20.38 30.95 -8.35
CA GLY A 530 -20.96 29.76 -8.98
C GLY A 530 -19.91 28.65 -9.19
N LEU A 531 -20.22 27.64 -10.01
CA LEU A 531 -19.32 26.50 -10.25
C LEU A 531 -18.00 26.92 -10.92
N SER A 532 -16.96 26.08 -10.82
CA SER A 532 -15.69 26.35 -11.53
C SER A 532 -15.87 26.27 -13.04
N ILE A 533 -16.55 25.21 -13.49
CA ILE A 533 -17.08 25.05 -14.85
C ILE A 533 -18.58 24.79 -14.68
N ASP A 534 -19.42 25.49 -15.45
CA ASP A 534 -20.88 25.36 -15.47
C ASP A 534 -21.31 25.10 -16.92
N LEU A 535 -21.82 23.89 -17.20
CA LEU A 535 -22.33 23.49 -18.51
C LEU A 535 -23.85 23.71 -18.55
N GLY A 536 -24.34 24.44 -19.56
CA GLY A 536 -25.76 24.81 -19.68
C GLY A 536 -26.17 26.04 -18.88
N GLY A 537 -25.43 26.39 -17.81
CA GLY A 537 -25.74 27.55 -16.96
C GLY A 537 -26.90 27.31 -15.98
N ASP A 538 -27.29 26.05 -15.78
CA ASP A 538 -28.31 25.61 -14.83
C ASP A 538 -27.73 24.83 -13.62
N GLY A 539 -26.40 24.78 -13.52
CA GLY A 539 -25.67 24.09 -12.48
C GLY A 539 -25.36 22.63 -12.83
N ARG A 540 -24.78 21.91 -11.87
CA ARG A 540 -24.04 20.69 -12.20
C ARG A 540 -24.90 19.59 -12.84
N SER A 541 -24.54 19.22 -14.06
CA SER A 541 -25.08 18.12 -14.84
C SER A 541 -24.76 16.77 -14.16
N PRO A 542 -25.73 15.88 -13.92
CA PRO A 542 -25.47 14.57 -13.31
C PRO A 542 -24.98 13.55 -14.35
N ASN A 543 -23.97 12.74 -14.02
CA ASN A 543 -23.51 11.69 -14.94
C ASN A 543 -24.64 10.69 -15.33
N ASP A 544 -24.79 10.41 -16.63
CA ASP A 544 -25.72 9.44 -17.20
C ASP A 544 -24.99 8.26 -17.90
N PRO A 545 -25.68 7.16 -18.27
CA PRO A 545 -25.06 6.05 -18.99
C PRO A 545 -24.70 6.38 -20.45
N ASP A 546 -23.43 6.17 -20.80
CA ASP A 546 -22.85 6.31 -22.14
C ASP A 546 -22.77 7.75 -22.69
N ASP A 547 -23.14 8.78 -21.90
CA ASP A 547 -22.94 10.22 -22.18
C ASP A 547 -23.54 10.61 -23.53
N SER A 548 -24.86 10.43 -23.59
CA SER A 548 -25.66 10.51 -24.81
C SER A 548 -26.37 11.86 -25.01
N ASP A 549 -26.00 12.85 -24.20
CA ASP A 549 -26.65 14.14 -24.10
C ASP A 549 -26.28 15.11 -25.25
N GLU A 550 -27.12 16.14 -25.41
CA GLU A 550 -26.94 17.22 -26.39
C GLU A 550 -26.84 18.56 -25.64
N GLY A 551 -25.91 19.43 -26.02
CA GLY A 551 -25.80 20.77 -25.46
C GLY A 551 -24.37 21.28 -25.33
N ALA A 552 -24.16 22.17 -24.34
CA ALA A 552 -22.85 22.71 -23.98
C ALA A 552 -21.87 21.57 -23.68
N ASN A 553 -20.82 21.41 -24.50
CA ASN A 553 -19.88 20.29 -24.41
C ASN A 553 -20.56 18.90 -24.31
N LEU A 554 -21.73 18.72 -24.93
CA LEU A 554 -22.54 17.49 -24.83
C LEU A 554 -22.94 17.10 -23.38
N LEU A 555 -22.84 18.02 -22.42
CA LEU A 555 -22.98 17.77 -20.97
C LEU A 555 -21.99 16.74 -20.39
N GLN A 556 -20.87 16.53 -21.10
CA GLN A 556 -19.75 15.62 -20.82
C GLN A 556 -19.64 15.16 -19.35
N ASN A 557 -19.80 13.85 -19.14
CA ASN A 557 -19.65 13.19 -17.86
C ASN A 557 -18.26 13.42 -17.24
N PHE A 558 -18.23 13.65 -15.92
CA PHE A 558 -17.00 13.84 -15.15
C PHE A 558 -16.47 12.52 -14.54
N PRO A 559 -15.17 12.43 -14.19
CA PRO A 559 -14.61 11.24 -13.54
C PRO A 559 -15.20 10.94 -12.16
N VAL A 560 -15.30 9.67 -11.79
CA VAL A 560 -15.63 9.20 -10.44
C VAL A 560 -14.36 8.65 -9.79
N LEU A 561 -13.81 9.39 -8.83
CA LEU A 561 -12.57 9.02 -8.14
C LEU A 561 -12.81 7.94 -7.08
N LEU A 562 -11.89 6.96 -6.96
CA LEU A 562 -12.01 5.82 -6.04
C LEU A 562 -10.96 5.84 -4.92
N TYR A 563 -9.71 6.19 -5.21
CA TYR A 563 -8.67 6.44 -4.21
C TYR A 563 -7.56 7.37 -4.73
N ALA A 564 -6.93 8.07 -3.79
CA ALA A 564 -5.75 8.91 -4.00
C ALA A 564 -4.74 8.54 -2.91
N VAL A 565 -3.52 8.16 -3.30
CA VAL A 565 -2.49 7.65 -2.40
C VAL A 565 -1.10 8.19 -2.76
N PRO A 566 -0.26 8.57 -1.78
CA PRO A 566 1.14 8.94 -2.07
C PRO A 566 1.89 7.77 -2.73
N ALA A 567 2.70 8.08 -3.73
CA ALA A 567 3.45 7.10 -4.52
C ALA A 567 4.81 7.69 -4.93
N GLY A 568 5.88 7.28 -4.23
CA GLY A 568 7.21 7.86 -4.42
C GLY A 568 7.25 9.33 -3.98
N GLU A 569 7.78 10.21 -4.84
CA GLU A 569 7.71 11.68 -4.66
C GLU A 569 6.39 12.28 -5.19
N GLY A 570 5.57 11.50 -5.87
CA GLY A 570 4.27 11.89 -6.42
C GLY A 570 3.06 11.25 -5.71
N MET A 571 1.95 11.18 -6.43
CA MET A 571 0.68 10.59 -6.00
C MET A 571 0.09 9.73 -7.13
N THR A 572 -0.54 8.61 -6.73
CA THR A 572 -1.42 7.83 -7.59
C THR A 572 -2.87 8.20 -7.31
N VAL A 573 -3.66 8.49 -8.36
CA VAL A 573 -5.12 8.61 -8.30
C VAL A 573 -5.73 7.55 -9.21
N ALA A 574 -6.71 6.80 -8.72
CA ALA A 574 -7.47 5.85 -9.52
C ALA A 574 -8.96 6.15 -9.48
N GLY A 575 -9.61 5.94 -10.62
CA GLY A 575 -11.01 6.32 -10.82
C GLY A 575 -11.66 5.55 -11.97
N ARG A 576 -12.87 5.98 -12.31
CA ARG A 576 -13.55 5.58 -13.55
C ARG A 576 -14.13 6.76 -14.27
N LEU A 577 -14.30 6.60 -15.57
CA LEU A 577 -15.17 7.43 -16.40
C LEU A 577 -16.23 6.52 -17.02
N ASN A 578 -17.47 6.99 -17.11
CA ASN A 578 -18.43 6.46 -18.07
C ASN A 578 -18.78 7.62 -19.00
N SER A 579 -18.52 7.49 -20.29
CA SER A 579 -18.74 8.51 -21.31
C SER A 579 -18.89 7.86 -22.69
N ALA A 580 -18.82 8.64 -23.78
CA ALA A 580 -19.01 8.17 -25.15
C ALA A 580 -18.16 6.90 -25.44
N PRO A 581 -18.74 5.79 -25.94
CA PRO A 581 -18.02 4.53 -26.14
C PRO A 581 -16.90 4.56 -27.18
N GLY A 582 -15.76 3.93 -26.85
CA GLY A 582 -14.61 3.78 -27.74
C GLY A 582 -13.76 5.05 -27.92
N THR A 583 -13.88 6.02 -27.02
CA THR A 583 -13.31 7.37 -27.13
C THR A 583 -12.20 7.57 -26.09
N ALA A 584 -11.13 8.29 -26.45
CA ALA A 584 -10.10 8.72 -25.49
C ALA A 584 -10.47 10.03 -24.81
N PHE A 585 -10.12 10.14 -23.54
CA PHE A 585 -10.33 11.31 -22.70
C PHE A 585 -9.05 11.68 -21.96
N THR A 586 -8.66 12.95 -22.01
CA THR A 586 -7.68 13.52 -21.10
C THR A 586 -8.37 13.83 -19.77
N LEU A 587 -7.83 13.27 -18.68
CA LEU A 587 -8.30 13.51 -17.33
C LEU A 587 -7.31 14.43 -16.62
N GLU A 588 -7.74 15.62 -16.23
CA GLU A 588 -6.93 16.56 -15.46
C GLU A 588 -7.26 16.46 -13.97
N PHE A 589 -6.25 16.48 -13.10
CA PHE A 589 -6.40 16.34 -11.66
C PHE A 589 -6.05 17.63 -10.93
N PHE A 590 -6.85 17.97 -9.92
CA PHE A 590 -6.70 19.21 -9.15
C PHE A 590 -6.75 18.91 -7.65
N ALA A 591 -5.98 19.64 -6.85
CA ALA A 591 -6.12 19.66 -5.40
C ALA A 591 -6.96 20.84 -4.93
N GLY A 592 -7.73 20.62 -3.86
CA GLY A 592 -8.50 21.65 -3.18
C GLY A 592 -8.47 21.53 -1.66
N ASP A 593 -8.90 22.61 -1.01
CA ASP A 593 -8.77 22.86 0.44
C ASP A 593 -10.01 22.45 1.26
N ALA A 594 -11.17 22.32 0.62
CA ALA A 594 -12.43 21.85 1.22
C ALA A 594 -13.17 20.93 0.24
N CYS A 595 -14.17 20.17 0.72
CA CYS A 595 -14.98 19.30 -0.13
C CYS A 595 -16.46 19.23 0.32
N PRO A 596 -17.43 19.31 -0.61
CA PRO A 596 -17.29 19.68 -2.02
C PRO A 596 -17.07 21.19 -2.21
N ILE A 597 -16.35 21.59 -3.26
CA ILE A 597 -16.12 22.99 -3.65
C ILE A 597 -16.96 23.40 -4.85
N TYR A 598 -18.24 23.68 -4.61
CA TYR A 598 -19.08 24.35 -5.60
C TYR A 598 -18.77 25.87 -5.57
N GLY A 599 -17.63 26.25 -6.16
CA GLY A 599 -17.22 27.63 -6.44
C GLY A 599 -16.13 28.24 -5.56
N GLY A 600 -16.02 27.82 -4.29
CA GLY A 600 -15.28 28.60 -3.28
C GLY A 600 -13.84 28.20 -2.93
N GLY A 601 -13.31 27.07 -3.43
CA GLY A 601 -11.99 26.56 -3.02
C GLY A 601 -10.92 26.72 -4.09
N SER A 602 -9.65 26.78 -3.69
CA SER A 602 -8.49 26.81 -4.62
C SER A 602 -8.40 25.51 -5.43
N GLN A 603 -7.98 25.60 -6.70
CA GLN A 603 -7.85 24.46 -7.61
C GLN A 603 -6.43 24.40 -8.18
N THR A 604 -5.51 23.81 -7.42
CA THR A 604 -4.13 23.62 -7.87
C THR A 604 -4.04 22.42 -8.79
N TYR A 605 -3.67 22.64 -10.07
CA TYR A 605 -3.41 21.56 -11.03
C TYR A 605 -2.29 20.62 -10.53
N LEU A 606 -2.49 19.31 -10.69
CA LEU A 606 -1.58 18.26 -10.23
C LEU A 606 -0.91 17.47 -11.35
N GLY A 607 -1.47 17.53 -12.57
CA GLY A 607 -1.10 16.69 -13.70
C GLY A 607 -2.34 16.10 -14.40
N ALA A 608 -2.10 15.33 -15.45
CA ALA A 608 -3.13 14.66 -16.24
C ALA A 608 -2.81 13.19 -16.49
N ALA A 609 -3.82 12.42 -16.93
CA ALA A 609 -3.67 11.06 -17.44
C ALA A 609 -4.72 10.77 -18.51
N GLU A 610 -4.48 9.78 -19.37
CA GLU A 610 -5.47 9.35 -20.36
C GLU A 610 -6.38 8.23 -19.85
N ALA A 611 -7.62 8.21 -20.35
CA ALA A 611 -8.58 7.13 -20.16
C ALA A 611 -9.33 6.86 -21.48
N VAL A 612 -9.33 5.61 -21.94
CA VAL A 612 -10.07 5.19 -23.14
C VAL A 612 -11.27 4.35 -22.71
N THR A 613 -12.47 4.73 -23.16
CA THR A 613 -13.71 4.00 -22.87
C THR A 613 -13.85 2.74 -23.73
N ASP A 614 -14.46 1.70 -23.18
CA ASP A 614 -14.77 0.47 -23.92
C ASP A 614 -16.04 0.61 -24.81
N GLU A 615 -16.46 -0.48 -25.44
CA GLU A 615 -17.71 -0.54 -26.25
C GLU A 615 -19.00 -0.28 -25.43
N LEU A 616 -18.90 -0.15 -24.09
CA LEU A 616 -19.97 0.14 -23.13
C LEU A 616 -19.69 1.46 -22.38
N GLY A 617 -18.99 2.39 -23.05
CA GLY A 617 -18.73 3.73 -22.53
C GLY A 617 -17.83 3.78 -21.30
N SER A 618 -17.24 2.67 -20.86
CA SER A 618 -16.65 2.57 -19.53
C SER A 618 -15.13 2.51 -19.57
N ALA A 619 -14.47 3.37 -18.79
CA ALA A 619 -13.03 3.37 -18.58
C ALA A 619 -12.69 3.25 -17.09
N TYR A 620 -11.70 2.44 -16.75
CA TYR A 620 -10.95 2.56 -15.50
C TYR A 620 -9.62 3.26 -15.80
N PHE A 621 -9.19 4.15 -14.92
CA PHE A 621 -7.92 4.84 -15.06
C PHE A 621 -7.11 4.80 -13.77
N LYS A 622 -5.80 4.90 -13.95
CA LYS A 622 -4.81 5.06 -12.88
C LYS A 622 -3.81 6.11 -13.33
N ALA A 623 -3.97 7.31 -12.81
CA ALA A 623 -3.02 8.40 -12.97
C ALA A 623 -1.88 8.19 -11.96
N ASP A 624 -0.67 8.00 -12.46
CA ASP A 624 0.56 7.93 -11.67
C ASP A 624 1.41 9.18 -11.92
N GLY A 625 2.39 9.46 -11.07
CA GLY A 625 3.28 10.61 -11.24
C GLY A 625 2.63 11.98 -10.98
N LEU A 626 1.38 12.03 -10.52
CA LEU A 626 0.73 13.31 -10.19
C LEU A 626 1.49 14.02 -9.06
N THR A 627 1.49 15.35 -9.10
CA THR A 627 2.10 16.21 -8.08
C THR A 627 1.59 15.82 -6.68
N ALA A 628 2.51 15.46 -5.79
CA ALA A 628 2.14 15.02 -4.45
C ALA A 628 1.52 16.15 -3.63
N VAL A 629 0.43 15.83 -2.93
CA VAL A 629 -0.21 16.71 -1.95
C VAL A 629 -0.24 16.07 -0.56
N PRO A 630 -0.34 16.87 0.52
CA PRO A 630 -0.33 16.34 1.88
C PRO A 630 -1.45 15.31 2.13
N LEU A 631 -1.18 14.35 3.01
CA LEU A 631 -2.23 13.46 3.52
C LEU A 631 -3.39 14.29 4.10
N ASN A 632 -4.61 13.84 3.81
CA ASN A 632 -5.87 14.52 4.09
C ASN A 632 -6.22 15.74 3.20
N ALA A 633 -5.42 16.08 2.18
CA ALA A 633 -5.86 16.97 1.10
C ALA A 633 -7.00 16.36 0.27
N PHE A 634 -7.75 17.18 -0.46
CA PHE A 634 -8.80 16.73 -1.37
C PHE A 634 -8.34 16.78 -2.82
N VAL A 635 -8.73 15.78 -3.62
CA VAL A 635 -8.43 15.67 -5.05
C VAL A 635 -9.73 15.62 -5.86
N TYR A 636 -9.71 16.27 -7.01
CA TYR A 636 -10.77 16.43 -8.00
C TYR A 636 -10.25 16.05 -9.39
N ALA A 637 -11.15 15.84 -10.34
CA ALA A 637 -10.79 15.72 -11.74
C ALA A 637 -11.85 16.28 -12.70
N THR A 638 -11.44 16.56 -13.93
CA THR A 638 -12.30 16.77 -15.11
C THR A 638 -11.99 15.71 -16.16
N ALA A 639 -12.86 15.54 -17.16
CA ALA A 639 -12.62 14.73 -18.36
C ALA A 639 -12.79 15.60 -19.59
N THR A 640 -11.87 15.51 -20.55
CA THR A 640 -11.93 16.20 -21.85
C THR A 640 -11.80 15.18 -22.98
N SER A 641 -12.78 15.10 -23.88
CA SER A 641 -12.71 14.25 -25.08
C SER A 641 -11.72 14.78 -26.13
N GLU A 642 -11.30 13.93 -27.07
CA GLU A 642 -10.44 14.33 -28.22
C GLU A 642 -11.00 15.54 -29.01
N ASP A 643 -12.33 15.65 -29.14
CA ASP A 643 -13.02 16.77 -29.78
C ASP A 643 -13.02 18.07 -28.94
N GLY A 644 -12.44 18.04 -27.73
CA GLY A 644 -12.31 19.18 -26.82
C GLY A 644 -13.50 19.42 -25.89
N ASN A 645 -14.45 18.50 -25.73
CA ASN A 645 -15.54 18.69 -24.77
C ASN A 645 -15.04 18.39 -23.35
N THR A 646 -14.84 19.42 -22.53
CA THR A 646 -14.48 19.28 -21.10
C THR A 646 -15.73 19.22 -20.22
N SER A 647 -15.74 18.27 -19.27
CA SER A 647 -16.73 18.10 -18.21
C SER A 647 -16.72 19.23 -17.17
N GLU A 648 -17.76 19.25 -16.33
CA GLU A 648 -17.68 19.90 -15.03
C GLU A 648 -16.77 19.12 -14.05
N ILE A 649 -16.57 19.64 -12.84
CA ILE A 649 -15.65 19.02 -11.87
C ILE A 649 -16.26 17.81 -11.14
N SER A 650 -15.43 16.80 -10.85
CA SER A 650 -15.80 15.59 -10.12
C SER A 650 -16.20 15.82 -8.67
N ASP A 651 -16.80 14.78 -8.06
CA ASP A 651 -16.80 14.66 -6.59
C ASP A 651 -15.35 14.47 -6.10
N CYS A 652 -15.05 14.93 -4.89
CA CYS A 652 -13.71 14.83 -4.35
C CYS A 652 -13.44 13.44 -3.73
N ILE A 653 -12.15 13.15 -3.53
CA ILE A 653 -11.70 12.16 -2.54
C ILE A 653 -10.54 12.69 -1.70
N THR A 654 -10.36 12.11 -0.51
CA THR A 654 -9.27 12.47 0.41
C THR A 654 -8.01 11.62 0.16
N VAL A 655 -6.84 12.25 0.12
CA VAL A 655 -5.55 11.56 -0.04
C VAL A 655 -5.21 10.78 1.24
N SER A 656 -4.97 9.47 1.09
CA SER A 656 -4.74 8.53 2.19
C SER A 656 -3.53 7.63 1.92
N PRO A 657 -2.90 6.99 2.93
CA PRO A 657 -1.68 6.18 2.71
C PRO A 657 -1.84 4.90 1.86
N GLY A 658 -3.05 4.59 1.38
CA GLY A 658 -3.39 3.29 0.79
C GLY A 658 -3.42 2.16 1.82
N ASN A 659 -4.37 1.24 1.74
CA ASN A 659 -4.64 0.27 2.80
C ASN A 659 -4.47 -1.20 2.38
N THR A 660 -3.50 -1.51 1.52
CA THR A 660 -3.26 -2.89 1.04
C THR A 660 -2.41 -3.75 1.98
N SER A 661 -1.82 -3.15 3.03
CA SER A 661 -1.12 -3.82 4.13
C SER A 661 -1.77 -3.55 5.50
N TRP A 662 -1.46 -4.35 6.52
CA TRP A 662 -1.90 -4.09 7.89
C TRP A 662 -1.23 -2.85 8.50
N VAL A 663 0.03 -2.57 8.12
CA VAL A 663 0.79 -1.40 8.58
C VAL A 663 0.06 -0.11 8.18
N THR A 664 -0.31 -0.04 6.90
CA THR A 664 -1.03 1.08 6.28
C THR A 664 -2.56 0.96 6.37
N ALA A 665 -3.08 0.04 7.19
CA ALA A 665 -4.52 -0.20 7.32
C ALA A 665 -5.32 1.08 7.61
N LEU A 666 -6.46 1.22 6.92
CA LEU A 666 -7.31 2.41 7.04
C LEU A 666 -7.92 2.50 8.44
N ARG A 667 -7.72 3.63 9.13
CA ARG A 667 -8.36 3.88 10.42
C ARG A 667 -9.88 4.02 10.23
N LEU A 668 -10.66 3.27 11.00
CA LEU A 668 -12.08 3.47 11.16
C LEU A 668 -12.36 4.01 12.56
N ASP A 669 -12.99 5.18 12.65
CA ASP A 669 -13.41 5.78 13.92
C ASP A 669 -14.70 5.09 14.39
N VAL A 670 -14.54 4.00 15.15
CA VAL A 670 -15.63 3.19 15.70
C VAL A 670 -15.89 3.61 17.15
N ALA A 671 -17.01 4.29 17.39
CA ALA A 671 -17.47 4.63 18.74
C ALA A 671 -18.44 3.58 19.27
N ALA A 672 -18.27 3.17 20.53
CA ALA A 672 -19.16 2.20 21.17
C ALA A 672 -20.60 2.72 21.27
N ASP A 673 -21.56 1.85 20.97
CA ASP A 673 -23.02 2.08 21.02
C ASP A 673 -23.55 3.21 20.11
N MET A 674 -22.74 3.73 19.18
CA MET A 674 -23.12 4.79 18.23
C MET A 674 -23.61 4.26 16.87
N GLY A 675 -23.69 2.94 16.68
CA GLY A 675 -24.03 2.28 15.42
C GLY A 675 -22.81 1.91 14.56
N PRO A 676 -23.02 1.35 13.35
CA PRO A 676 -21.94 0.89 12.50
C PRO A 676 -21.23 2.02 11.75
N THR A 677 -19.90 2.12 11.89
CA THR A 677 -19.03 2.89 10.98
C THR A 677 -18.77 2.04 9.74
N ALA A 678 -18.94 2.60 8.53
CA ALA A 678 -18.83 1.84 7.28
C ALA A 678 -18.04 2.57 6.20
N VAL A 679 -17.36 1.82 5.33
CA VAL A 679 -16.63 2.33 4.16
C VAL A 679 -16.81 1.38 2.97
N ASN A 680 -16.91 1.98 1.78
CA ASN A 680 -16.99 1.27 0.50
C ASN A 680 -15.59 1.22 -0.12
N GLN A 681 -15.16 0.06 -0.63
CA GLN A 681 -13.87 -0.10 -1.30
C GLN A 681 -13.91 -1.23 -2.36
N TYR A 682 -12.81 -1.34 -3.12
CA TYR A 682 -12.65 -2.30 -4.20
C TYR A 682 -11.50 -3.26 -3.93
N LEU A 683 -11.61 -4.47 -4.46
CA LEU A 683 -10.46 -5.30 -4.78
C LEU A 683 -10.27 -5.20 -6.30
N ASP A 684 -9.52 -4.19 -6.74
CA ASP A 684 -9.33 -3.84 -8.16
C ASP A 684 -8.23 -4.66 -8.84
N ARG A 685 -7.48 -5.46 -8.07
CA ARG A 685 -6.43 -6.35 -8.58
C ARG A 685 -6.58 -7.76 -8.04
N SER A 686 -6.26 -8.75 -8.86
CA SER A 686 -6.28 -10.16 -8.43
C SER A 686 -5.28 -10.39 -7.30
N GLY A 687 -5.71 -11.08 -6.24
CA GLY A 687 -4.90 -11.37 -5.06
C GLY A 687 -4.79 -10.22 -4.04
N GLN A 688 -5.26 -9.01 -4.37
CA GLN A 688 -5.24 -7.85 -3.48
C GLN A 688 -6.01 -8.11 -2.18
N SER A 689 -5.65 -7.37 -1.13
CA SER A 689 -6.39 -7.30 0.12
C SER A 689 -6.56 -5.85 0.55
N ARG A 690 -7.63 -5.55 1.28
CA ARG A 690 -7.84 -4.24 1.91
C ARG A 690 -7.90 -4.42 3.42
N TRP A 691 -7.19 -3.57 4.14
CA TRP A 691 -7.05 -3.64 5.58
C TRP A 691 -7.65 -2.41 6.26
N TYR A 692 -8.23 -2.63 7.43
CA TYR A 692 -8.81 -1.59 8.27
C TYR A 692 -8.38 -1.82 9.71
N LYS A 693 -8.28 -0.74 10.51
CA LYS A 693 -7.96 -0.82 11.93
C LYS A 693 -8.81 0.13 12.76
N PHE A 694 -9.26 -0.33 13.91
CA PHE A 694 -10.07 0.45 14.85
C PHE A 694 -9.69 0.05 16.27
N SER A 695 -9.68 1.03 17.17
CA SER A 695 -9.28 0.80 18.56
C SER A 695 -10.43 0.14 19.32
N VAL A 696 -10.11 -0.79 20.22
CA VAL A 696 -11.11 -1.57 20.97
C VAL A 696 -11.10 -1.25 22.46
N GLN A 697 -12.28 -1.34 23.07
CA GLN A 697 -12.43 -1.33 24.52
C GLN A 697 -12.51 -2.78 25.04
N PRO A 698 -11.88 -3.10 26.19
CA PRO A 698 -11.96 -4.43 26.80
C PRO A 698 -13.39 -4.74 27.26
N GLY A 699 -13.77 -6.02 27.24
CA GLY A 699 -15.10 -6.50 27.59
C GLY A 699 -16.23 -6.17 26.60
N SER A 700 -15.94 -5.44 25.53
CA SER A 700 -16.90 -5.10 24.47
C SER A 700 -17.12 -6.22 23.46
N LYS A 701 -18.13 -6.07 22.60
CA LYS A 701 -18.46 -6.98 21.52
C LYS A 701 -18.40 -6.24 20.18
N ILE A 702 -17.63 -6.78 19.24
CA ILE A 702 -17.48 -6.25 17.88
C ILE A 702 -18.34 -7.09 16.93
N ILE A 703 -19.04 -6.40 16.03
CA ILE A 703 -19.76 -6.98 14.89
C ILE A 703 -19.15 -6.36 13.64
N VAL A 704 -18.58 -7.20 12.78
CA VAL A 704 -18.09 -6.81 11.45
C VAL A 704 -18.95 -7.47 10.40
N THR A 705 -19.45 -6.71 9.44
CA THR A 705 -20.14 -7.24 8.26
C THR A 705 -19.46 -6.77 6.99
N LEU A 706 -19.52 -7.63 5.96
CA LEU A 706 -19.08 -7.33 4.62
C LEU A 706 -20.27 -7.55 3.68
N THR A 707 -20.74 -6.49 3.04
CA THR A 707 -21.93 -6.51 2.17
C THR A 707 -21.58 -6.04 0.76
N ASP A 708 -22.57 -6.15 -0.13
CA ASP A 708 -22.49 -5.61 -1.50
C ASP A 708 -21.35 -6.25 -2.31
N LEU A 709 -21.11 -7.54 -2.05
CA LEU A 709 -20.00 -8.29 -2.66
C LEU A 709 -20.17 -8.44 -4.18
N PRO A 710 -19.26 -7.91 -5.01
CA PRO A 710 -19.28 -8.15 -6.46
C PRO A 710 -18.76 -9.53 -6.85
N ALA A 711 -17.89 -10.11 -6.03
CA ALA A 711 -17.20 -11.37 -6.25
C ALA A 711 -16.97 -12.10 -4.91
N ASN A 712 -16.31 -13.26 -4.95
CA ASN A 712 -16.12 -14.10 -3.77
C ASN A 712 -15.04 -13.50 -2.84
N TYR A 713 -15.45 -12.71 -1.85
CA TYR A 713 -14.54 -12.03 -0.93
C TYR A 713 -14.67 -12.58 0.50
N ASP A 714 -13.54 -12.98 1.07
CA ASP A 714 -13.44 -13.47 2.44
C ASP A 714 -13.16 -12.32 3.42
N LEU A 715 -13.72 -12.42 4.63
CA LEU A 715 -13.52 -11.50 5.73
C LEU A 715 -12.70 -12.18 6.84
N THR A 716 -11.71 -11.47 7.38
CA THR A 716 -10.92 -11.91 8.54
C THR A 716 -10.72 -10.78 9.54
N ILE A 717 -10.68 -11.11 10.83
CA ILE A 717 -10.40 -10.15 11.91
C ILE A 717 -9.31 -10.68 12.84
N TYR A 718 -8.43 -9.77 13.23
CA TYR A 718 -7.25 -10.01 14.05
C TYR A 718 -7.28 -9.07 15.27
N LYS A 719 -6.74 -9.52 16.41
CA LYS A 719 -6.31 -8.63 17.50
C LYS A 719 -5.07 -7.84 17.06
N ASP A 720 -4.46 -7.09 17.98
CA ASP A 720 -3.33 -6.21 17.66
C ASP A 720 -2.16 -6.98 17.02
N ILE A 721 -2.07 -6.88 15.69
CA ILE A 721 -1.07 -7.55 14.88
C ILE A 721 0.27 -6.81 14.93
N ALA A 722 0.27 -5.51 15.22
CA ALA A 722 1.47 -4.72 15.41
C ALA A 722 2.18 -5.14 16.72
N GLN A 723 1.40 -5.34 17.79
CA GLN A 723 1.93 -5.89 19.04
C GLN A 723 2.39 -7.35 18.85
N ALA A 724 1.58 -8.20 18.20
CA ALA A 724 1.95 -9.60 17.96
C ALA A 724 3.19 -9.76 17.06
N TYR A 725 3.46 -8.81 16.17
CA TYR A 725 4.70 -8.70 15.40
C TYR A 725 5.87 -8.25 16.28
N THR A 726 5.67 -7.21 17.09
CA THR A 726 6.70 -6.72 18.05
C THR A 726 7.14 -7.80 19.03
N ASP A 727 6.22 -8.61 19.55
CA ASP A 727 6.49 -9.74 20.45
C ASP A 727 7.37 -10.83 19.81
N LEU A 728 7.41 -10.90 18.47
CA LEU A 728 8.26 -11.84 17.71
C LEU A 728 9.65 -11.28 17.39
N LEU A 729 9.93 -10.00 17.67
CA LEU A 729 11.21 -9.34 17.37
C LEU A 729 12.22 -9.36 18.54
N THR A 730 12.02 -10.24 19.52
CA THR A 730 12.96 -10.40 20.66
C THR A 730 14.35 -10.89 20.18
N PRO A 731 15.45 -10.77 20.97
CA PRO A 731 16.83 -10.74 20.45
C PRO A 731 17.40 -11.97 19.70
N GLN A 732 16.59 -13.01 19.45
CA GLN A 732 16.95 -14.16 18.61
C GLN A 732 16.47 -14.01 17.15
N ASP A 733 15.52 -13.11 16.87
CA ASP A 733 14.83 -12.98 15.57
C ASP A 733 15.13 -11.66 14.82
N LEU A 734 16.00 -10.80 15.36
CA LEU A 734 16.42 -9.54 14.74
C LEU A 734 16.91 -9.59 13.27
N PRO A 735 17.44 -10.71 12.70
CA PRO A 735 17.77 -10.80 11.27
C PRO A 735 16.59 -10.80 10.30
N ARG A 736 15.34 -10.63 10.76
CA ARG A 736 14.10 -10.84 9.98
C ARG A 736 13.31 -9.57 9.66
N LEU A 737 13.89 -8.39 9.90
CA LEU A 737 13.19 -7.09 9.84
C LEU A 737 13.05 -6.49 8.42
N ASP A 738 13.88 -6.89 7.46
CA ASP A 738 13.88 -6.35 6.07
C ASP A 738 12.60 -6.69 5.25
N ALA A 739 11.60 -7.34 5.84
CA ALA A 739 10.38 -7.82 5.17
C ALA A 739 9.12 -6.98 5.43
N GLU A 740 9.26 -5.78 6.02
CA GLU A 740 8.13 -4.87 6.28
C GLU A 740 7.66 -4.12 5.01
N PHE A 741 8.50 -4.07 3.96
CA PHE A 741 8.25 -3.39 2.68
C PHE A 741 8.30 -4.35 1.48
N ALA A 742 7.48 -5.39 1.46
CA ALA A 742 7.24 -6.16 0.24
C ALA A 742 6.20 -5.44 -0.65
N PRO A 743 6.56 -4.93 -1.85
CA PRO A 743 5.59 -4.33 -2.76
C PRO A 743 4.63 -5.39 -3.33
N GLU A 744 3.55 -4.95 -3.98
CA GLU A 744 2.41 -5.79 -4.44
C GLU A 744 2.74 -6.87 -5.50
N ALA A 745 4.02 -7.09 -5.84
CA ALA A 745 4.48 -7.99 -6.90
C ALA A 745 4.42 -9.49 -6.57
N PHE A 746 4.11 -9.89 -5.33
CA PHE A 746 4.20 -11.29 -4.88
C PHE A 746 2.85 -11.91 -4.47
N SER A 747 1.94 -12.13 -5.43
CA SER A 747 0.86 -13.12 -5.29
C SER A 747 0.28 -13.72 -6.60
N PRO A 748 1.06 -14.43 -7.45
CA PRO A 748 0.49 -15.42 -8.36
C PRO A 748 0.24 -16.75 -7.61
N GLU A 749 -1.03 -17.16 -7.47
CA GLU A 749 -1.41 -18.38 -6.75
C GLU A 749 -1.08 -19.69 -7.52
N VAL A 750 0.20 -20.06 -7.57
CA VAL A 750 0.64 -21.45 -7.85
C VAL A 750 1.66 -21.95 -6.81
N PHE A 751 2.38 -21.05 -6.14
CA PHE A 751 3.34 -21.41 -5.10
C PHE A 751 3.25 -20.51 -3.86
N SER A 752 2.40 -20.91 -2.92
CA SER A 752 2.70 -20.75 -1.48
C SER A 752 3.08 -22.11 -0.86
N PRO A 753 4.26 -22.67 -1.18
CA PRO A 753 5.01 -23.42 -0.19
C PRO A 753 5.51 -22.43 0.87
N GLU A 754 5.96 -22.93 2.02
CA GLU A 754 6.27 -22.16 3.23
C GLU A 754 7.55 -21.30 3.15
N VAL A 755 7.91 -20.78 1.96
CA VAL A 755 9.26 -20.28 1.63
C VAL A 755 9.36 -18.74 1.52
N PHE A 756 8.27 -18.02 1.23
CA PHE A 756 8.31 -16.58 0.90
C PHE A 756 7.42 -15.66 1.75
N SER A 757 6.84 -16.16 2.84
CA SER A 757 6.54 -15.29 3.98
C SER A 757 7.58 -15.58 5.07
N PRO A 758 8.19 -14.58 5.73
CA PRO A 758 8.95 -14.83 6.94
C PRO A 758 8.06 -15.59 7.94
N GLU A 759 8.60 -16.60 8.63
CA GLU A 759 7.86 -17.33 9.69
C GLU A 759 7.29 -16.37 10.75
N VAL A 760 7.90 -15.19 10.91
CA VAL A 760 7.43 -14.10 11.78
C VAL A 760 6.15 -13.44 11.27
N PHE A 761 5.96 -13.26 9.96
CA PHE A 761 4.75 -12.64 9.39
C PHE A 761 3.55 -13.59 9.46
N SER A 762 3.74 -14.84 9.00
CA SER A 762 2.74 -15.89 9.17
C SER A 762 2.48 -16.17 10.65
N GLY A 763 3.52 -16.14 11.48
CA GLY A 763 3.44 -16.24 12.94
C GLY A 763 2.60 -15.12 13.58
N ALA A 764 2.80 -13.86 13.20
CA ALA A 764 2.03 -12.72 13.71
C ALA A 764 0.54 -12.86 13.33
N GLN A 765 0.24 -13.13 12.05
CA GLN A 765 -1.13 -13.32 11.56
C GLN A 765 -1.82 -14.53 12.23
N LEU A 766 -1.12 -15.65 12.42
CA LEU A 766 -1.67 -16.83 13.09
C LEU A 766 -1.89 -16.60 14.59
N ARG A 767 -1.01 -15.82 15.26
CA ARG A 767 -1.14 -15.48 16.68
C ARG A 767 -2.21 -14.43 16.97
N SER A 768 -2.55 -13.59 15.98
CA SER A 768 -3.53 -12.52 16.11
C SER A 768 -4.91 -12.85 15.53
N LEU A 769 -5.06 -13.88 14.69
CA LEU A 769 -6.35 -14.24 14.09
C LEU A 769 -7.41 -14.58 15.15
N LEU A 770 -8.50 -13.83 15.15
CA LEU A 770 -9.66 -14.02 16.05
C LEU A 770 -10.80 -14.75 15.36
N GLY A 771 -11.01 -14.50 14.07
CA GLY A 771 -12.09 -15.10 13.30
C GLY A 771 -11.96 -14.90 11.80
N ALA A 772 -12.65 -15.75 11.04
CA ALA A 772 -12.75 -15.73 9.60
C ALA A 772 -14.19 -16.05 9.18
N SER A 773 -14.66 -15.43 8.10
CA SER A 773 -15.91 -15.71 7.40
C SER A 773 -15.58 -15.80 5.92
N ALA A 774 -16.00 -16.91 5.30
CA ALA A 774 -15.64 -17.29 3.93
C ALA A 774 -16.78 -18.15 3.32
N PHE A 775 -17.94 -17.54 3.15
CA PHE A 775 -19.02 -18.13 2.36
C PHE A 775 -18.62 -18.17 0.88
N ARG A 776 -19.38 -18.92 0.07
CA ARG A 776 -19.10 -19.07 -1.37
C ARG A 776 -19.98 -18.16 -2.19
N GLY A 777 -19.36 -17.43 -3.11
CA GLY A 777 -20.00 -16.48 -4.02
C GLY A 777 -20.14 -15.11 -3.38
N THR A 778 -21.16 -14.37 -3.80
CA THR A 778 -21.42 -12.98 -3.37
C THR A 778 -22.32 -12.91 -2.13
N ALA A 779 -22.19 -13.86 -1.21
CA ALA A 779 -22.99 -13.90 0.01
C ALA A 779 -22.32 -13.03 1.09
N ASN A 780 -23.09 -12.19 1.79
CA ASN A 780 -22.54 -11.30 2.82
C ASN A 780 -21.74 -12.08 3.88
N GLU A 781 -20.54 -11.61 4.20
CA GLU A 781 -19.73 -12.14 5.30
C GLU A 781 -20.07 -11.44 6.63
N GLY A 782 -19.84 -12.14 7.74
CA GLY A 782 -20.09 -11.58 9.07
C GLY A 782 -19.29 -12.26 10.16
N ILE A 783 -18.64 -11.47 11.01
CA ILE A 783 -17.90 -11.96 12.17
C ILE A 783 -18.36 -11.22 13.42
N ILE A 784 -18.58 -11.97 14.49
CA ILE A 784 -18.87 -11.44 15.83
C ILE A 784 -17.78 -11.93 16.78
N VAL A 785 -17.09 -11.02 17.46
CA VAL A 785 -16.05 -11.34 18.45
C VAL A 785 -16.22 -10.49 19.71
N ASN A 786 -16.01 -11.09 20.88
CA ASN A 786 -15.81 -10.33 22.11
C ASN A 786 -14.33 -9.88 22.18
N THR A 787 -14.06 -8.71 22.74
CA THR A 787 -12.69 -8.19 22.91
C THR A 787 -12.00 -8.77 24.15
N TRP A 788 -12.76 -9.25 25.13
CA TRP A 788 -12.25 -9.87 26.36
C TRP A 788 -11.27 -8.95 27.11
N ASN A 789 -10.02 -9.38 27.34
CA ASN A 789 -8.97 -8.56 27.95
C ASN A 789 -8.15 -7.75 26.93
N ASN A 790 -8.44 -7.86 25.63
CA ASN A 790 -7.63 -7.23 24.59
C ASN A 790 -7.95 -5.72 24.52
N THR A 791 -6.89 -4.92 24.54
CA THR A 791 -6.88 -3.47 24.31
C THR A 791 -6.14 -3.19 22.99
N GLY A 792 -5.91 -1.91 22.65
CA GLY A 792 -5.18 -1.52 21.43
C GLY A 792 -6.07 -1.54 20.18
N ASP A 793 -5.48 -1.84 19.03
CA ASP A 793 -6.18 -1.88 17.74
C ASP A 793 -6.56 -3.31 17.31
N PHE A 794 -7.79 -3.48 16.84
CA PHE A 794 -8.19 -4.66 16.06
C PHE A 794 -8.10 -4.35 14.57
N TYR A 795 -7.75 -5.37 13.79
CA TYR A 795 -7.50 -5.25 12.36
C TYR A 795 -8.47 -6.14 11.58
N ILE A 796 -9.08 -5.59 10.52
CA ILE A 796 -9.88 -6.34 9.56
C ILE A 796 -9.09 -6.47 8.27
N ARG A 797 -9.19 -7.61 7.61
CA ARG A 797 -8.74 -7.81 6.22
C ARG A 797 -9.89 -8.37 5.39
N VAL A 798 -10.13 -7.74 4.24
CA VAL A 798 -10.96 -8.24 3.15
C VAL A 798 -10.04 -8.75 2.04
N ARG A 799 -10.29 -9.96 1.52
CA ARG A 799 -9.45 -10.60 0.48
C ARG A 799 -10.29 -11.30 -0.58
N GLY A 800 -9.82 -11.27 -1.82
CA GLY A 800 -10.35 -12.07 -2.92
C GLY A 800 -10.02 -13.56 -2.78
N ALA A 801 -11.05 -14.41 -2.66
CA ALA A 801 -10.87 -15.86 -2.62
C ALA A 801 -10.42 -16.37 -4.00
N ASN A 802 -9.33 -17.14 -4.03
CA ASN A 802 -8.63 -17.56 -5.27
C ASN A 802 -8.28 -16.37 -6.20
N GLY A 803 -7.89 -15.23 -5.62
CA GLY A 803 -7.58 -14.02 -6.37
C GLY A 803 -8.79 -13.31 -6.98
N ALA A 804 -10.02 -13.60 -6.55
CA ALA A 804 -11.22 -12.89 -7.00
C ALA A 804 -11.11 -11.37 -6.81
N SER A 805 -11.36 -10.62 -7.87
CA SER A 805 -11.33 -9.15 -7.89
C SER A 805 -12.51 -8.64 -8.70
N SER A 806 -12.93 -7.41 -8.40
CA SER A 806 -13.89 -6.64 -9.17
C SER A 806 -13.58 -5.16 -8.93
N ASP A 807 -13.14 -4.55 -10.01
CA ASP A 807 -13.06 -3.12 -10.26
C ASP A 807 -14.43 -2.48 -10.56
N GLN A 808 -15.51 -3.26 -10.80
CA GLN A 808 -16.83 -2.77 -11.25
C GLN A 808 -17.83 -2.35 -10.15
N PHE A 809 -17.91 -3.06 -9.02
CA PHE A 809 -18.75 -2.62 -7.88
C PHE A 809 -17.97 -2.69 -6.56
N PRO A 810 -18.17 -1.73 -5.63
CA PRO A 810 -17.49 -1.75 -4.35
C PRO A 810 -18.14 -2.76 -3.42
N PHE A 811 -17.33 -3.42 -2.62
CA PHE A 811 -17.83 -4.04 -1.39
C PHE A 811 -17.96 -2.97 -0.30
N LYS A 812 -18.79 -3.24 0.70
CA LYS A 812 -18.94 -2.39 1.88
C LYS A 812 -18.55 -3.15 3.13
N VAL A 813 -17.54 -2.65 3.87
CA VAL A 813 -17.24 -3.13 5.22
C VAL A 813 -17.93 -2.22 6.24
N SER A 814 -18.55 -2.82 7.26
CA SER A 814 -19.19 -2.10 8.37
C SER A 814 -18.74 -2.69 9.71
N VAL A 815 -18.46 -1.84 10.68
CA VAL A 815 -17.97 -2.21 12.03
C VAL A 815 -18.82 -1.53 13.09
N GLU A 816 -19.46 -2.32 13.95
CA GLU A 816 -20.20 -1.88 15.13
C GLU A 816 -19.50 -2.38 16.41
N MET A 817 -19.35 -1.51 17.40
CA MET A 817 -18.92 -1.87 18.75
C MET A 817 -20.06 -1.70 19.73
N GLN A 818 -20.40 -2.77 20.44
CA GLN A 818 -21.37 -2.78 21.55
C GLN A 818 -20.58 -2.79 22.87
N SER A 819 -20.82 -1.82 23.75
CA SER A 819 -20.05 -1.72 25.01
C SER A 819 -20.40 -2.84 25.99
N GLY A 820 -19.41 -3.27 26.76
CA GLY A 820 -19.59 -4.22 27.85
C GLY A 820 -19.64 -3.56 29.23
N GLY A 821 -19.75 -4.38 30.28
CA GLY A 821 -19.70 -3.93 31.69
C GLY A 821 -18.36 -3.30 32.13
N CYS A 822 -17.40 -3.16 31.23
CA CYS A 822 -16.05 -2.62 31.43
C CYS A 822 -15.86 -1.18 30.94
N SER A 823 -16.91 -0.50 30.48
CA SER A 823 -16.82 0.92 30.11
C SER A 823 -16.29 1.76 31.29
N GLY A 824 -15.25 2.55 31.05
CA GLY A 824 -14.56 3.35 32.07
C GLY A 824 -13.41 2.65 32.82
N VAL A 825 -13.19 1.35 32.61
CA VAL A 825 -12.05 0.60 33.17
C VAL A 825 -10.83 0.75 32.26
N SER A 826 -9.64 1.01 32.82
CA SER A 826 -8.40 1.10 32.06
C SER A 826 -7.15 0.68 32.85
N ASP A 827 -6.15 0.21 32.12
CA ASP A 827 -4.77 -0.07 32.52
C ASP A 827 -3.86 1.17 32.49
N ALA A 828 -4.44 2.37 32.29
CA ALA A 828 -3.70 3.62 32.20
C ALA A 828 -2.84 3.87 33.47
N ALA A 829 -1.58 4.25 33.24
CA ALA A 829 -0.49 4.37 34.22
C ALA A 829 -0.92 4.47 35.69
N PHE A 830 -0.97 3.31 36.35
CA PHE A 830 -1.19 3.21 37.79
C PHE A 830 -0.14 4.02 38.56
N PRO A 831 -0.45 4.49 39.78
CA PRO A 831 0.56 5.11 40.65
C PRO A 831 1.72 4.13 40.88
N PRO A 832 2.95 4.63 41.08
CA PRO A 832 4.12 3.77 41.30
C PRO A 832 3.91 2.84 42.50
N GLY A 833 4.51 1.66 42.41
CA GLY A 833 4.46 0.64 43.46
C GLY A 833 4.85 1.19 44.84
N GLY A 834 4.16 0.69 45.87
CA GLY A 834 4.37 1.10 47.27
C GLY A 834 5.29 0.16 48.03
N LEU A 835 5.47 -1.06 47.54
CA LEU A 835 6.30 -2.09 48.14
C LEU A 835 7.74 -2.02 47.62
N THR A 836 8.69 -2.43 48.47
CA THR A 836 10.08 -2.67 48.06
C THR A 836 10.36 -4.17 48.21
N PRO A 837 10.68 -4.90 47.14
CA PRO A 837 10.91 -6.34 47.21
C PRO A 837 12.16 -6.66 48.03
N ALA A 838 12.04 -7.64 48.94
CA ALA A 838 13.13 -8.02 49.83
C ALA A 838 14.00 -9.13 49.22
N ALA A 839 15.32 -8.94 49.22
CA ALA A 839 16.28 -10.00 48.88
C ALA A 839 16.65 -10.80 50.14
N GLY A 840 16.44 -12.12 50.11
CA GLY A 840 16.69 -13.01 51.25
C GLY A 840 17.01 -14.46 50.91
N SER A 841 17.18 -14.80 49.63
CA SER A 841 17.22 -16.19 49.14
C SER A 841 15.92 -16.96 49.44
N TYR A 842 14.78 -16.26 49.40
CA TYR A 842 13.47 -16.86 49.63
C TYR A 842 13.12 -17.87 48.54
N GLN A 843 12.44 -18.96 48.91
CA GLN A 843 11.85 -19.92 47.97
C GLN A 843 10.33 -19.73 47.81
N THR A 844 9.66 -19.12 48.80
CA THR A 844 8.21 -18.90 48.76
C THR A 844 7.87 -17.42 48.91
N VAL A 845 7.03 -16.88 48.01
CA VAL A 845 6.37 -15.59 48.24
C VAL A 845 4.93 -15.85 48.68
N ILE A 846 4.53 -15.24 49.80
CA ILE A 846 3.22 -15.43 50.41
C ILE A 846 2.46 -14.11 50.30
N LEU A 847 1.40 -14.10 49.50
CA LEU A 847 0.61 -12.93 49.14
C LEU A 847 -0.69 -12.91 49.95
N ALA A 848 -0.94 -11.81 50.67
CA ALA A 848 -2.18 -11.59 51.40
C ALA A 848 -2.66 -10.15 51.21
N ASP A 849 -3.97 -9.92 51.18
CA ASP A 849 -4.58 -8.61 51.48
C ASP A 849 -5.29 -8.75 52.82
N MET A 850 -4.60 -8.39 53.91
CA MET A 850 -5.13 -8.56 55.26
C MET A 850 -6.27 -7.57 55.55
N ALA A 851 -6.44 -6.51 54.75
CA ALA A 851 -7.57 -5.60 54.87
C ALA A 851 -8.85 -6.25 54.31
N ARG A 852 -8.78 -6.85 53.11
CA ARG A 852 -9.90 -7.51 52.42
C ARG A 852 -10.30 -8.87 52.98
N LEU A 853 -9.34 -9.65 53.52
CA LEU A 853 -9.61 -11.00 54.03
C LEU A 853 -10.77 -11.03 55.05
N ALA A 854 -11.62 -12.06 55.01
CA ALA A 854 -12.71 -12.21 55.97
C ALA A 854 -12.19 -12.66 57.36
N GLY A 855 -12.65 -12.00 58.42
CA GLY A 855 -12.30 -12.33 59.81
C GLY A 855 -12.25 -11.12 60.74
N THR A 856 -12.35 -11.36 62.05
CA THR A 856 -12.17 -10.33 63.09
C THR A 856 -10.70 -9.88 63.18
N PRO A 857 -10.42 -8.69 63.76
CA PRO A 857 -9.04 -8.24 63.95
C PRO A 857 -8.15 -9.21 64.76
N ALA A 858 -8.75 -10.00 65.66
CA ALA A 858 -8.02 -11.01 66.44
C ALA A 858 -7.65 -12.24 65.59
N GLU A 859 -8.57 -12.73 64.76
CA GLU A 859 -8.32 -13.85 63.84
C GLU A 859 -7.31 -13.47 62.75
N LYS A 860 -7.41 -12.24 62.20
CA LYS A 860 -6.41 -11.69 61.28
C LYS A 860 -5.03 -11.59 61.91
N ALA A 861 -4.93 -11.16 63.17
CA ALA A 861 -3.65 -11.12 63.89
C ALA A 861 -3.08 -12.52 64.18
N ALA A 862 -3.94 -13.50 64.48
CA ALA A 862 -3.53 -14.90 64.65
C ALA A 862 -3.00 -15.48 63.33
N LEU A 863 -3.69 -15.27 62.21
CA LEU A 863 -3.23 -15.67 60.89
C LEU A 863 -1.90 -15.01 60.52
N ALA A 864 -1.74 -13.71 60.75
CA ALA A 864 -0.47 -13.02 60.46
C ALA A 864 0.72 -13.62 61.24
N ALA A 865 0.51 -14.01 62.50
CA ALA A 865 1.52 -14.72 63.28
C ALA A 865 1.81 -16.12 62.73
N LYS A 866 0.79 -16.84 62.25
CA LYS A 866 0.91 -18.18 61.64
C LYS A 866 1.59 -18.17 60.27
N LEU A 867 1.29 -17.18 59.43
CA LEU A 867 1.99 -16.94 58.17
C LEU A 867 3.47 -16.61 58.40
N ALA A 868 3.80 -15.88 59.47
CA ALA A 868 5.20 -15.65 59.86
C ALA A 868 5.91 -16.92 60.38
N GLU A 869 5.21 -17.78 61.13
CA GLU A 869 5.72 -19.08 61.56
C GLU A 869 5.99 -20.01 60.36
N PHE A 870 5.04 -20.07 59.41
CA PHE A 870 5.17 -20.82 58.15
C PHE A 870 6.29 -20.28 57.27
N ALA A 871 6.39 -18.97 57.08
CA ALA A 871 7.48 -18.34 56.33
C ALA A 871 8.88 -18.66 56.92
N ALA A 872 8.99 -18.78 58.23
CA ALA A 872 10.24 -19.08 58.92
C ALA A 872 10.69 -20.56 58.86
N ARG A 873 9.85 -21.47 58.34
CA ARG A 873 10.21 -22.88 58.15
C ARG A 873 11.34 -23.03 57.11
N PRO A 874 12.44 -23.76 57.39
CA PRO A 874 13.57 -23.89 56.47
C PRO A 874 13.21 -24.42 55.08
N GLU A 875 12.25 -25.34 55.01
CA GLU A 875 11.73 -25.93 53.78
C GLU A 875 10.82 -25.00 52.97
N VAL A 876 10.20 -24.00 53.63
CA VAL A 876 9.35 -22.98 52.99
C VAL A 876 10.21 -21.79 52.54
N ALA A 877 11.16 -21.37 53.38
CA ALA A 877 12.03 -20.21 53.20
C ALA A 877 11.24 -19.00 52.64
N GLY A 878 10.19 -18.61 53.35
CA GLY A 878 9.15 -17.72 52.82
C GLY A 878 9.32 -16.25 53.17
N VAL A 879 8.63 -15.40 52.42
CA VAL A 879 8.40 -13.98 52.73
C VAL A 879 6.92 -13.64 52.62
N LEU A 880 6.37 -13.00 53.67
CA LEU A 880 4.99 -12.51 53.70
C LEU A 880 4.92 -11.10 53.13
N VAL A 881 3.99 -10.89 52.19
CA VAL A 881 3.78 -9.64 51.47
C VAL A 881 2.31 -9.23 51.57
N ASP A 882 2.05 -8.10 52.22
CA ASP A 882 0.71 -7.48 52.26
C ASP A 882 0.51 -6.63 51.00
N VAL A 883 -0.24 -7.16 50.03
CA VAL A 883 -0.39 -6.53 48.70
C VAL A 883 -1.21 -5.24 48.75
N ALA A 884 -1.99 -5.03 49.83
CA ALA A 884 -2.75 -3.80 50.05
C ALA A 884 -1.87 -2.55 50.24
N ALA A 885 -0.58 -2.73 50.54
CA ALA A 885 0.38 -1.64 50.67
C ALA A 885 0.96 -1.16 49.32
N ASP A 886 0.66 -1.84 48.20
CA ASP A 886 1.08 -1.39 46.87
C ASP A 886 0.06 -0.45 46.21
N GLY A 887 0.52 0.71 45.72
CA GLY A 887 -0.32 1.72 45.08
C GLY A 887 -1.05 1.20 43.82
N ARG A 888 -0.42 0.32 43.04
CA ARG A 888 -1.02 -0.27 41.83
C ARG A 888 -2.20 -1.16 42.21
N VAL A 889 -1.99 -2.05 43.17
CA VAL A 889 -3.01 -2.99 43.67
C VAL A 889 -4.19 -2.23 44.28
N ALA A 890 -3.94 -1.17 45.06
CA ALA A 890 -4.99 -0.33 45.62
C ALA A 890 -5.82 0.39 44.52
N ALA A 891 -5.16 0.92 43.48
CA ALA A 891 -5.84 1.61 42.37
C ALA A 891 -6.63 0.64 41.47
N ALA A 892 -6.07 -0.53 41.14
CA ALA A 892 -6.77 -1.57 40.38
C ALA A 892 -7.98 -2.10 41.15
N ASN A 893 -7.83 -2.32 42.46
CA ASN A 893 -8.94 -2.76 43.33
C ASN A 893 -10.08 -1.73 43.35
N ALA A 894 -9.78 -0.43 43.41
CA ALA A 894 -10.80 0.61 43.34
C ALA A 894 -11.58 0.60 42.01
N GLN A 895 -10.91 0.29 40.89
CA GLN A 895 -11.61 0.08 39.61
C GLN A 895 -12.49 -1.18 39.62
N ALA A 896 -11.99 -2.30 40.15
CA ALA A 896 -12.72 -3.56 40.23
C ALA A 896 -13.95 -3.50 41.15
N ASP A 897 -13.84 -2.82 42.29
CA ASP A 897 -14.96 -2.61 43.22
C ASP A 897 -16.05 -1.70 42.61
N ALA A 898 -15.65 -0.73 41.77
CA ALA A 898 -16.59 0.16 41.07
C ALA A 898 -17.28 -0.51 39.86
N HIS A 899 -16.65 -1.54 39.27
CA HIS A 899 -17.13 -2.23 38.07
C HIS A 899 -17.20 -3.76 38.30
N PRO A 900 -18.05 -4.26 39.24
CA PRO A 900 -18.11 -5.68 39.58
C PRO A 900 -18.54 -6.56 38.40
N ALA A 901 -19.26 -6.01 37.42
CA ALA A 901 -19.64 -6.69 36.19
C ALA A 901 -18.54 -6.73 35.12
N CYS A 902 -17.30 -6.31 35.42
CA CYS A 902 -16.17 -6.29 34.50
C CYS A 902 -15.07 -7.31 34.89
N PRO A 903 -15.00 -8.47 34.23
CA PRO A 903 -13.91 -9.44 34.43
C PRO A 903 -12.51 -8.86 34.15
N TYR A 904 -12.37 -7.92 33.20
CA TYR A 904 -11.09 -7.25 32.92
C TYR A 904 -10.57 -6.45 34.11
N ALA A 905 -11.44 -5.77 34.88
CA ALA A 905 -11.02 -5.01 36.07
C ALA A 905 -10.40 -5.92 37.15
N LYS A 906 -10.88 -7.16 37.28
CA LYS A 906 -10.30 -8.17 38.16
C LYS A 906 -8.94 -8.66 37.64
N ASN A 907 -8.74 -8.74 36.32
CA ASN A 907 -7.44 -9.04 35.72
C ASN A 907 -6.41 -7.93 35.92
N LEU A 908 -6.83 -6.65 36.00
CA LEU A 908 -5.91 -5.56 36.38
C LEU A 908 -5.38 -5.73 37.81
N VAL A 909 -6.23 -6.13 38.76
CA VAL A 909 -5.80 -6.45 40.14
C VAL A 909 -4.85 -7.65 40.14
N ALA A 910 -5.19 -8.72 39.41
CA ALA A 910 -4.35 -9.90 39.33
C ALA A 910 -2.98 -9.61 38.69
N GLY A 911 -2.94 -8.80 37.63
CA GLY A 911 -1.72 -8.30 36.98
C GLY A 911 -0.83 -7.49 37.93
N ALA A 912 -1.39 -6.49 38.62
CA ALA A 912 -0.66 -5.69 39.60
C ALA A 912 -0.05 -6.54 40.74
N ILE A 913 -0.73 -7.61 41.16
CA ILE A 913 -0.21 -8.57 42.15
C ILE A 913 0.87 -9.49 41.53
N LYS A 914 0.73 -9.90 40.26
CA LYS A 914 1.77 -10.65 39.53
C LYS A 914 3.06 -9.85 39.35
N GLU A 915 2.98 -8.53 39.15
CA GLU A 915 4.16 -7.65 39.11
C GLU A 915 4.97 -7.75 40.42
N ILE A 916 4.30 -7.74 41.58
CA ILE A 916 4.95 -7.95 42.89
C ILE A 916 5.65 -9.32 42.93
N VAL A 917 5.01 -10.40 42.47
CA VAL A 917 5.67 -11.73 42.39
C VAL A 917 6.91 -11.69 41.51
N THR A 918 6.83 -10.97 40.38
CA THR A 918 7.93 -10.83 39.40
C THR A 918 9.11 -10.06 40.00
N GLU A 919 8.83 -8.97 40.74
CA GLU A 919 9.81 -8.19 41.49
C GLU A 919 10.53 -9.02 42.56
N TYR A 920 9.80 -9.85 43.32
CA TYR A 920 10.41 -10.76 44.30
C TYR A 920 11.20 -11.89 43.64
N ARG A 921 10.73 -12.43 42.49
CA ARG A 921 11.42 -13.46 41.70
C ARG A 921 12.74 -12.95 41.11
N ALA A 922 12.83 -11.68 40.75
CA ALA A 922 14.06 -11.06 40.25
C ALA A 922 15.19 -11.01 41.32
N LEU A 923 14.84 -11.08 42.61
CA LEU A 923 15.78 -10.97 43.74
C LEU A 923 15.98 -12.28 44.52
N ASN A 924 15.18 -13.32 44.24
CA ASN A 924 15.15 -14.55 45.04
C ASN A 924 14.92 -15.80 44.16
N PRO A 925 15.49 -16.95 44.51
CA PRO A 925 15.26 -18.23 43.83
C PRO A 925 13.91 -18.83 44.23
N LEU A 926 12.81 -18.13 43.89
CA LEU A 926 11.46 -18.60 44.18
C LEU A 926 11.18 -19.93 43.47
N ALA A 927 10.45 -20.80 44.16
CA ALA A 927 9.88 -22.06 43.68
C ALA A 927 8.35 -22.08 43.87
N TYR A 928 7.82 -21.29 44.82
CA TYR A 928 6.42 -21.33 45.25
C TYR A 928 5.79 -19.94 45.37
N VAL A 929 4.51 -19.85 45.02
CA VAL A 929 3.62 -18.72 45.32
C VAL A 929 2.47 -19.23 46.18
N VAL A 930 2.24 -18.61 47.34
CA VAL A 930 1.10 -18.93 48.23
C VAL A 930 0.18 -17.73 48.31
N ILE A 931 -1.09 -17.91 47.92
CA ILE A 931 -2.13 -16.88 47.93
C ILE A 931 -3.02 -17.07 49.17
N VAL A 932 -3.40 -16.00 49.84
CA VAL A 932 -4.27 -16.04 51.04
C VAL A 932 -5.60 -15.36 50.76
N GLY A 933 -6.70 -16.11 50.87
CA GLY A 933 -8.08 -15.67 50.64
C GLY A 933 -8.70 -16.15 49.31
N ASN A 934 -9.98 -15.82 49.12
CA ASN A 934 -10.80 -16.10 47.93
C ASN A 934 -10.53 -15.12 46.76
N ASP A 935 -11.36 -15.20 45.70
CA ASP A 935 -11.36 -14.29 44.54
C ASP A 935 -11.70 -12.81 44.86
N SER A 936 -12.35 -12.54 46.00
CA SER A 936 -12.63 -11.18 46.46
C SER A 936 -11.42 -10.49 47.12
N VAL A 937 -10.47 -11.30 47.61
CA VAL A 937 -9.25 -10.84 48.30
C VAL A 937 -8.07 -10.76 47.31
N ILE A 938 -7.73 -11.88 46.67
CA ILE A 938 -6.73 -11.95 45.59
C ILE A 938 -7.37 -12.69 44.42
N PRO A 939 -7.74 -12.00 43.34
CA PRO A 939 -8.57 -12.60 42.29
C PRO A 939 -7.85 -13.70 41.50
N PHE A 940 -8.62 -14.61 40.93
CA PHE A 940 -8.15 -15.46 39.85
C PHE A 940 -8.07 -14.64 38.56
N PHE A 941 -7.10 -14.98 37.72
CA PHE A 941 -7.08 -14.52 36.33
C PHE A 941 -8.26 -15.13 35.57
N ARG A 942 -8.89 -14.31 34.73
CA ARG A 942 -10.07 -14.64 33.94
C ARG A 942 -9.67 -14.77 32.47
N TYR A 943 -9.79 -15.99 31.95
CA TYR A 943 -9.48 -16.32 30.55
C TYR A 943 -10.76 -16.61 29.77
N PRO A 944 -10.88 -16.17 28.50
CA PRO A 944 -11.97 -16.55 27.61
C PRO A 944 -12.09 -18.07 27.49
N ASP A 945 -13.27 -18.59 27.81
CA ASP A 945 -13.61 -19.97 27.54
C ASP A 945 -13.91 -20.15 26.05
N ASN A 946 -13.02 -20.88 25.40
CA ASN A 946 -13.12 -21.23 23.98
C ASN A 946 -13.65 -22.67 23.77
N ALA A 947 -14.16 -23.34 24.80
CA ALA A 947 -14.77 -24.66 24.69
C ALA A 947 -16.04 -24.64 23.84
N LEU A 948 -16.12 -25.58 22.89
CA LEU A 948 -17.26 -25.74 21.97
C LEU A 948 -18.43 -26.55 22.58
N LEU A 949 -18.18 -27.25 23.68
CA LEU A 949 -19.13 -28.05 24.43
C LEU A 949 -19.01 -27.67 25.91
N ALA A 950 -20.14 -27.56 26.61
CA ALA A 950 -20.20 -27.22 28.03
C ALA A 950 -19.43 -25.94 28.43
N ASN A 951 -19.47 -24.90 27.58
CA ASN A 951 -18.87 -23.60 27.86
C ASN A 951 -19.43 -22.99 29.17
N GLU A 952 -18.58 -22.34 29.97
CA GLU A 952 -18.92 -21.76 31.28
C GLU A 952 -20.07 -20.74 31.21
N ASN A 953 -20.34 -20.13 30.05
CA ASN A 953 -21.52 -19.26 29.87
C ASN A 953 -22.87 -19.99 30.02
N ASN A 954 -22.88 -21.33 30.00
CA ASN A 954 -24.04 -22.17 30.27
C ASN A 954 -24.13 -22.62 31.74
N TYR A 955 -23.06 -22.44 32.52
CA TYR A 955 -23.05 -22.72 33.95
C TYR A 955 -23.70 -21.54 34.69
N VAL A 956 -24.73 -21.84 35.49
CA VAL A 956 -25.48 -20.84 36.27
C VAL A 956 -25.15 -21.01 37.75
N PRO A 957 -24.09 -20.36 38.25
CA PRO A 957 -23.75 -20.40 39.67
C PRO A 957 -24.84 -19.72 40.53
N PRO A 958 -25.11 -20.17 41.76
CA PRO A 958 -26.13 -19.61 42.66
C PRO A 958 -25.70 -18.27 43.32
N VAL A 959 -25.13 -17.34 42.55
CA VAL A 959 -24.63 -16.04 43.00
C VAL A 959 -25.49 -14.87 42.50
N LYS A 960 -25.37 -13.72 43.16
CA LYS A 960 -26.14 -12.49 42.89
C LYS A 960 -25.90 -11.97 41.47
N ASP A 961 -26.95 -11.48 40.82
CA ASP A 961 -26.85 -10.74 39.56
C ASP A 961 -25.93 -9.52 39.70
N GLY A 962 -25.05 -9.31 38.71
CA GLY A 962 -24.08 -8.21 38.69
C GLY A 962 -22.86 -8.40 39.60
N SER A 963 -22.73 -9.54 40.29
CA SER A 963 -21.52 -9.90 41.03
C SER A 963 -20.34 -10.25 40.10
N ALA A 964 -19.11 -10.17 40.61
CA ALA A 964 -17.92 -10.56 39.87
C ALA A 964 -17.91 -12.06 39.54
N SER A 965 -18.43 -12.90 40.43
CA SER A 965 -18.61 -14.33 40.19
C SER A 965 -19.61 -14.59 39.06
N GLN A 966 -20.77 -13.93 39.05
CA GLN A 966 -21.76 -14.08 37.98
C GLN A 966 -21.21 -13.59 36.64
N ALA A 967 -20.62 -12.40 36.61
CA ALA A 967 -20.15 -11.77 35.38
C ALA A 967 -19.03 -12.56 34.71
N SER A 968 -18.13 -13.16 35.49
CA SER A 968 -17.04 -13.98 34.95
C SER A 968 -17.58 -15.21 34.22
N LEU A 969 -18.42 -16.02 34.88
CA LEU A 969 -18.93 -17.26 34.29
C LEU A 969 -19.93 -16.98 33.16
N ARG A 970 -20.90 -16.08 33.37
CA ARG A 970 -21.94 -15.73 32.37
C ARG A 970 -21.36 -15.13 31.07
N LEU A 971 -20.27 -14.39 31.15
CA LEU A 971 -19.59 -13.86 29.95
C LEU A 971 -18.68 -14.90 29.28
N GLY A 972 -18.56 -16.11 29.84
CA GLY A 972 -17.76 -17.21 29.30
C GLY A 972 -16.28 -17.07 29.64
N TYR A 973 -15.93 -16.84 30.91
CA TYR A 973 -14.55 -16.90 31.39
C TYR A 973 -14.33 -18.12 32.30
N VAL A 974 -13.22 -18.84 32.09
CA VAL A 974 -12.63 -19.75 33.09
C VAL A 974 -11.71 -18.98 34.04
N LEU A 975 -11.59 -19.47 35.27
CA LEU A 975 -10.73 -18.88 36.31
C LEU A 975 -9.46 -19.71 36.51
N GLY A 976 -8.31 -19.05 36.62
CA GLY A 976 -7.01 -19.70 36.87
C GLY A 976 -6.06 -18.87 37.74
N GLN A 977 -5.05 -19.51 38.35
CA GLN A 977 -4.06 -18.83 39.19
C GLN A 977 -2.60 -19.09 38.77
N ASP A 978 -2.36 -20.01 37.83
CA ASP A 978 -1.05 -20.44 37.33
C ASP A 978 -0.19 -19.27 36.81
N GLU A 979 -0.84 -18.23 36.31
CA GLU A 979 -0.25 -16.98 35.82
C GLU A 979 0.56 -16.22 36.89
N TYR A 980 0.17 -16.29 38.17
CA TYR A 980 1.01 -15.79 39.27
C TYR A 980 2.34 -16.53 39.35
N GLY A 981 2.33 -17.82 39.01
CA GLY A 981 3.50 -18.67 38.92
C GLY A 981 4.24 -18.61 37.59
N SER A 982 3.72 -17.92 36.57
CA SER A 982 4.21 -18.01 35.18
C SER A 982 5.07 -16.82 34.73
N GLN A 983 6.30 -17.09 34.30
CA GLN A 983 7.12 -16.14 33.52
C GLN A 983 6.82 -16.19 32.01
N THR A 984 6.35 -17.33 31.51
CA THR A 984 6.05 -17.54 30.07
C THR A 984 4.55 -17.73 29.87
N ALA A 985 4.00 -17.15 28.81
CA ALA A 985 2.65 -17.42 28.36
C ALA A 985 2.62 -17.56 26.83
N VAL A 986 1.71 -18.37 26.31
CA VAL A 986 1.55 -18.65 24.87
C VAL A 986 0.29 -17.96 24.35
N SER A 987 0.41 -17.08 23.36
CA SER A 987 -0.77 -16.47 22.70
C SER A 987 -1.64 -17.54 22.06
N PHE A 988 -2.93 -17.56 22.41
CA PHE A 988 -3.91 -18.51 21.89
C PHE A 988 -5.22 -17.77 21.55
N LYS A 989 -5.45 -17.52 20.26
CA LYS A 989 -6.59 -16.75 19.75
C LYS A 989 -6.77 -15.41 20.48
N ASN A 990 -7.90 -15.25 21.15
CA ASN A 990 -8.34 -14.09 21.92
C ASN A 990 -7.71 -13.99 23.34
N SER A 991 -6.79 -14.88 23.69
CA SER A 991 -6.20 -14.95 25.03
C SER A 991 -4.72 -15.38 25.03
N VAL A 992 -4.21 -15.68 26.21
CA VAL A 992 -2.90 -16.29 26.48
C VAL A 992 -3.10 -17.51 27.38
N ILE A 993 -2.24 -18.51 27.24
CA ILE A 993 -2.18 -19.68 28.12
C ILE A 993 -0.92 -19.54 28.99
N PRO A 994 -1.05 -19.35 30.33
CA PRO A 994 0.10 -19.36 31.23
C PRO A 994 0.83 -20.70 31.20
N ILE A 995 2.17 -20.67 31.23
CA ILE A 995 3.02 -21.83 31.43
C ILE A 995 3.68 -21.68 32.81
N PRO A 996 3.13 -22.29 33.88
CA PRO A 996 3.64 -22.11 35.23
C PRO A 996 5.01 -22.76 35.41
N ASP A 997 5.98 -21.94 35.83
CA ASP A 997 7.32 -22.37 36.22
C ASP A 997 7.52 -22.34 37.75
N LEU A 998 6.65 -21.65 38.50
CA LEU A 998 6.47 -21.81 39.95
C LEU A 998 5.15 -22.52 40.28
N ALA A 999 5.13 -23.31 41.33
CA ALA A 999 3.89 -23.90 41.85
C ALA A 999 3.08 -22.85 42.61
N VAL A 1000 1.77 -22.75 42.32
CA VAL A 1000 0.85 -21.78 42.93
C VAL A 1000 -0.17 -22.49 43.81
N GLY A 1001 -0.12 -22.22 45.12
CA GLY A 1001 -1.10 -22.70 46.11
C GLY A 1001 -1.98 -21.57 46.64
N ARG A 1002 -3.16 -21.90 47.17
CA ARG A 1002 -4.08 -20.94 47.77
C ARG A 1002 -4.63 -21.46 49.10
N LEU A 1003 -4.68 -20.60 50.10
CA LEU A 1003 -5.30 -20.81 51.41
C LEU A 1003 -6.64 -20.07 51.43
N VAL A 1004 -7.74 -20.79 51.18
CA VAL A 1004 -9.12 -20.24 51.25
C VAL A 1004 -9.76 -20.51 52.62
N GLU A 1005 -10.78 -19.78 53.07
CA GLU A 1005 -11.34 -18.53 52.52
C GLU A 1005 -11.23 -17.40 53.56
N THR A 1006 -11.57 -17.71 54.81
CA THR A 1006 -11.47 -16.81 55.95
C THR A 1006 -10.12 -16.93 56.67
N ALA A 1007 -9.82 -15.96 57.55
CA ALA A 1007 -8.62 -15.98 58.37
C ALA A 1007 -8.53 -17.21 59.32
N VAL A 1008 -9.67 -17.80 59.69
CA VAL A 1008 -9.74 -18.99 60.55
C VAL A 1008 -9.40 -20.26 59.77
N GLN A 1009 -9.99 -20.47 58.59
CA GLN A 1009 -9.70 -21.62 57.73
C GLN A 1009 -8.24 -21.61 57.26
N ALA A 1010 -7.74 -20.47 56.78
CA ALA A 1010 -6.34 -20.33 56.39
C ALA A 1010 -5.38 -20.63 57.56
N THR A 1011 -5.78 -20.32 58.81
CA THR A 1011 -5.01 -20.69 60.01
C THR A 1011 -5.05 -22.20 60.27
N ALA A 1012 -6.20 -22.87 60.08
CA ALA A 1012 -6.35 -24.30 60.29
C ALA A 1012 -5.48 -25.13 59.33
N VAL A 1013 -5.47 -24.76 58.04
CA VAL A 1013 -4.60 -25.39 57.02
C VAL A 1013 -3.12 -25.20 57.35
N LEU A 1014 -2.72 -24.00 57.79
CA LEU A 1014 -1.35 -23.73 58.24
C LEU A 1014 -0.97 -24.55 59.47
N ASP A 1015 -1.86 -24.68 60.46
CA ASP A 1015 -1.63 -25.50 61.65
C ASP A 1015 -1.49 -27.00 61.31
N ALA A 1016 -2.24 -27.50 60.32
CA ALA A 1016 -2.08 -28.87 59.83
C ALA A 1016 -0.69 -29.07 59.20
N TYR A 1017 -0.26 -28.17 58.32
CA TYR A 1017 1.07 -28.21 57.69
C TYR A 1017 2.20 -28.08 58.72
N LEU A 1018 2.12 -27.09 59.63
CA LEU A 1018 3.14 -26.81 60.64
C LEU A 1018 3.32 -27.95 61.65
N ALA A 1019 2.30 -28.81 61.83
CA ALA A 1019 2.39 -30.02 62.63
C ALA A 1019 3.24 -31.13 61.97
N THR A 1020 3.64 -31.01 60.70
CA THR A 1020 4.50 -31.98 60.01
C THR A 1020 6.00 -31.75 60.27
N PRO A 1021 6.80 -32.83 60.39
CA PRO A 1021 8.26 -32.74 60.27
C PRO A 1021 8.64 -32.39 58.83
N ASP A 1022 9.39 -31.30 58.66
CA ASP A 1022 9.97 -30.85 57.37
C ASP A 1022 9.00 -30.78 56.17
N GLY A 1023 7.70 -30.55 56.41
CA GLY A 1023 6.67 -30.48 55.37
C GLY A 1023 6.17 -31.85 54.85
N VAL A 1024 6.60 -32.97 55.45
CA VAL A 1024 6.35 -34.33 54.95
C VAL A 1024 5.22 -35.03 55.71
N SER A 1025 4.15 -35.39 55.00
CA SER A 1025 3.09 -36.27 55.51
C SER A 1025 3.45 -37.75 55.29
N PRO A 1026 3.36 -38.63 56.30
CA PRO A 1026 3.66 -40.04 56.13
C PRO A 1026 2.48 -40.79 55.48
N LEU A 1027 2.68 -41.32 54.27
CA LEU A 1027 1.72 -42.17 53.59
C LEU A 1027 1.63 -43.54 54.28
N THR A 1028 0.59 -43.74 55.09
CA THR A 1028 0.43 -44.94 55.93
C THR A 1028 -0.85 -45.72 55.66
N THR A 1029 -1.85 -45.07 55.09
CA THR A 1029 -3.16 -45.65 54.73
C THR A 1029 -3.24 -46.06 53.26
N ARG A 1030 -4.32 -46.75 52.90
CA ARG A 1030 -4.60 -47.15 51.51
C ARG A 1030 -5.13 -45.94 50.72
N PRO A 1031 -4.78 -45.76 49.44
CA PRO A 1031 -5.37 -44.72 48.63
C PRO A 1031 -6.83 -45.04 48.27
N LEU A 1032 -7.67 -44.01 48.13
CA LEU A 1032 -9.02 -44.14 47.57
C LEU A 1032 -9.03 -43.67 46.11
N VAL A 1033 -9.70 -44.40 45.21
CA VAL A 1033 -9.84 -44.03 43.80
C VAL A 1033 -11.29 -44.20 43.33
N THR A 1034 -11.92 -43.13 42.87
CA THR A 1034 -13.28 -43.16 42.30
C THR A 1034 -13.27 -42.88 40.80
N GLY A 1035 -14.28 -43.37 40.08
CA GLY A 1035 -14.50 -43.05 38.67
C GLY A 1035 -15.74 -43.73 38.09
N TYR A 1036 -16.25 -43.18 36.98
CA TYR A 1036 -17.34 -43.74 36.17
C TYR A 1036 -17.42 -43.01 34.82
N ASP A 1037 -18.21 -43.52 33.89
CA ASP A 1037 -18.46 -42.89 32.57
C ASP A 1037 -17.13 -42.59 31.84
N PHE A 1038 -16.99 -41.43 31.19
CA PHE A 1038 -15.79 -40.99 30.50
C PHE A 1038 -14.53 -40.86 31.38
N LEU A 1039 -14.64 -41.00 32.70
CA LEU A 1039 -13.51 -40.96 33.65
C LEU A 1039 -13.01 -42.35 34.09
N GLU A 1040 -13.66 -43.45 33.68
CA GLU A 1040 -13.25 -44.82 34.04
C GLU A 1040 -11.78 -45.11 33.67
N ASP A 1041 -11.40 -44.91 32.40
CA ASP A 1041 -10.05 -45.21 31.89
C ASP A 1041 -8.97 -44.40 32.66
N ALA A 1042 -9.30 -43.17 33.08
CA ALA A 1042 -8.41 -42.32 33.87
C ALA A 1042 -8.29 -42.80 35.32
N ALA A 1043 -9.41 -43.19 35.97
CA ALA A 1043 -9.41 -43.71 37.33
C ALA A 1043 -8.63 -45.03 37.43
N LEU A 1044 -8.79 -45.95 36.47
CA LEU A 1044 -8.00 -47.19 36.40
C LEU A 1044 -6.50 -46.92 36.23
N GLY A 1045 -6.13 -45.90 35.45
CA GLY A 1045 -4.74 -45.45 35.33
C GLY A 1045 -4.17 -44.91 36.64
N VAL A 1046 -4.91 -44.01 37.31
CA VAL A 1046 -4.51 -43.45 38.61
C VAL A 1046 -4.43 -44.52 39.69
N GLN A 1047 -5.34 -45.51 39.70
CA GLN A 1047 -5.24 -46.67 40.59
C GLN A 1047 -3.89 -47.38 40.42
N ALA A 1048 -3.51 -47.75 39.19
CA ALA A 1048 -2.29 -48.49 38.94
C ALA A 1048 -1.02 -47.72 39.38
N GLU A 1049 -0.97 -46.41 39.15
CA GLU A 1049 0.16 -45.56 39.57
C GLU A 1049 0.20 -45.36 41.10
N LEU A 1050 -0.94 -45.16 41.76
CA LEU A 1050 -0.99 -45.04 43.22
C LEU A 1050 -0.62 -46.36 43.92
N GLU A 1051 -1.09 -47.50 43.43
CA GLU A 1051 -0.72 -48.81 43.96
C GLU A 1051 0.78 -49.10 43.77
N ALA A 1052 1.34 -48.74 42.62
CA ALA A 1052 2.78 -48.88 42.33
C ALA A 1052 3.65 -47.94 43.18
N GLY A 1053 3.22 -46.69 43.40
CA GLY A 1053 3.96 -45.67 44.15
C GLY A 1053 3.88 -45.85 45.67
N ILE A 1054 2.72 -46.24 46.21
CA ILE A 1054 2.48 -46.40 47.66
C ILE A 1054 2.83 -47.83 48.12
N GLY A 1055 2.73 -48.83 47.25
CA GLY A 1055 2.95 -50.23 47.59
C GLY A 1055 1.81 -50.87 48.40
N GLN A 1056 0.62 -50.26 48.38
CA GLN A 1056 -0.61 -50.77 48.97
C GLN A 1056 -1.71 -50.81 47.91
N SER A 1057 -2.64 -51.77 47.98
CA SER A 1057 -3.83 -51.82 47.13
C SER A 1057 -4.77 -50.64 47.42
N ALA A 1058 -5.38 -50.07 46.39
CA ALA A 1058 -6.37 -49.01 46.54
C ALA A 1058 -7.73 -49.57 47.01
N ASP A 1059 -8.46 -48.75 47.75
CA ASP A 1059 -9.91 -48.88 47.85
C ASP A 1059 -10.54 -48.19 46.63
N ILE A 1060 -11.50 -48.84 45.98
CA ILE A 1060 -12.01 -48.39 44.67
C ILE A 1060 -13.53 -48.27 44.63
N LEU A 1061 -13.99 -47.18 44.02
CA LEU A 1061 -15.35 -46.96 43.55
C LEU A 1061 -15.30 -46.61 42.06
N ILE A 1062 -14.99 -47.61 41.22
CA ILE A 1062 -14.87 -47.46 39.77
C ILE A 1062 -16.02 -48.26 39.11
N ALA A 1063 -16.86 -47.58 38.35
CA ALA A 1063 -17.95 -48.18 37.58
C ALA A 1063 -17.59 -48.26 36.08
N ASP A 1064 -17.89 -49.40 35.45
CA ASP A 1064 -17.71 -49.63 34.00
C ASP A 1064 -18.55 -48.62 33.19
N ARG A 1065 -17.93 -47.93 32.23
CA ARG A 1065 -18.57 -46.90 31.39
C ARG A 1065 -19.73 -47.42 30.53
N ALA A 1066 -19.88 -48.73 30.37
CA ALA A 1066 -21.00 -49.35 29.69
C ALA A 1066 -22.23 -49.55 30.59
N LEU A 1067 -22.13 -49.29 31.90
CA LEU A 1067 -23.28 -49.29 32.81
C LEU A 1067 -24.21 -48.13 32.48
N ALA A 1068 -25.52 -48.41 32.49
CA ALA A 1068 -26.52 -47.39 32.25
C ALA A 1068 -26.70 -46.51 33.52
N PRO A 1069 -27.10 -45.22 33.37
CA PRO A 1069 -27.54 -44.42 34.49
C PRO A 1069 -28.64 -45.13 35.30
N ALA A 1070 -28.50 -45.14 36.62
CA ALA A 1070 -29.31 -45.92 37.57
C ALA A 1070 -29.29 -47.46 37.42
N ASP A 1071 -28.25 -48.05 36.82
CA ASP A 1071 -28.00 -49.50 36.94
C ASP A 1071 -27.67 -49.87 38.40
N PRO A 1072 -28.27 -50.93 39.00
CA PRO A 1072 -27.98 -51.35 40.38
C PRO A 1072 -26.54 -51.78 40.68
N ALA A 1073 -25.68 -51.93 39.65
CA ALA A 1073 -24.25 -52.18 39.81
C ALA A 1073 -23.39 -50.91 39.84
N ALA A 1074 -23.97 -49.73 39.55
CA ALA A 1074 -23.29 -48.44 39.75
C ALA A 1074 -23.23 -48.09 41.25
N TRP A 1075 -22.11 -47.52 41.69
CA TRP A 1075 -21.96 -47.09 43.08
C TRP A 1075 -22.75 -45.81 43.37
N THR A 1076 -23.22 -45.69 44.60
CA THR A 1076 -24.11 -44.63 45.10
C THR A 1076 -23.35 -43.65 46.00
N ALA A 1077 -23.98 -42.52 46.33
CA ALA A 1077 -23.41 -41.59 47.29
C ALA A 1077 -23.28 -42.20 48.71
N ASP A 1078 -24.06 -43.22 49.05
CA ASP A 1078 -23.89 -43.95 50.32
C ASP A 1078 -22.61 -44.80 50.31
N ASP A 1079 -22.27 -45.44 49.18
CA ASP A 1079 -20.99 -46.13 49.03
C ASP A 1079 -19.80 -45.16 49.12
N LEU A 1080 -19.94 -43.94 48.57
CA LEU A 1080 -18.93 -42.89 48.71
C LEU A 1080 -18.81 -42.36 50.14
N ARG A 1081 -19.92 -42.23 50.88
CA ARG A 1081 -19.91 -41.88 52.33
C ARG A 1081 -19.20 -42.95 53.13
N ASP A 1082 -19.50 -44.23 52.88
CA ASP A 1082 -18.91 -45.36 53.60
C ASP A 1082 -17.39 -45.45 53.40
N GLN A 1083 -16.88 -45.13 52.20
CA GLN A 1083 -15.43 -45.03 51.96
C GLN A 1083 -14.84 -43.74 52.55
N LEU A 1084 -15.26 -42.56 52.05
CA LEU A 1084 -14.56 -41.29 52.29
C LEU A 1084 -14.78 -40.72 53.70
N LEU A 1085 -15.95 -40.94 54.32
CA LEU A 1085 -16.31 -40.31 55.60
C LEU A 1085 -16.09 -41.23 56.82
N SER A 1086 -15.80 -42.52 56.58
CA SER A 1086 -15.61 -43.52 57.65
C SER A 1086 -14.18 -44.07 57.77
N GLU A 1087 -13.39 -44.08 56.69
CA GLU A 1087 -11.98 -44.47 56.71
C GLU A 1087 -11.08 -43.31 56.28
N ARG A 1088 -9.87 -43.20 56.88
CA ARG A 1088 -8.89 -42.18 56.50
C ARG A 1088 -8.07 -42.68 55.31
N HIS A 1089 -8.02 -41.87 54.26
CA HIS A 1089 -7.11 -42.03 53.13
C HIS A 1089 -6.15 -40.84 53.08
N ASP A 1090 -4.83 -41.10 53.13
CA ASP A 1090 -3.80 -40.05 53.07
C ASP A 1090 -3.67 -39.46 51.64
N ILE A 1091 -4.08 -40.23 50.63
CA ILE A 1091 -4.27 -39.78 49.24
C ILE A 1091 -5.62 -40.30 48.73
N ALA A 1092 -6.45 -39.42 48.17
CA ALA A 1092 -7.68 -39.78 47.48
C ALA A 1092 -7.73 -39.16 46.07
N PHE A 1093 -8.18 -39.94 45.08
CA PHE A 1093 -8.53 -39.46 43.75
C PHE A 1093 -10.04 -39.54 43.56
N LEU A 1094 -10.69 -38.39 43.49
CA LEU A 1094 -12.15 -38.26 43.37
C LEU A 1094 -12.52 -37.81 41.96
N ALA A 1095 -12.79 -38.77 41.07
CA ALA A 1095 -13.27 -38.51 39.72
C ALA A 1095 -14.80 -38.72 39.63
N GLY A 1096 -15.48 -37.77 38.99
CA GLY A 1096 -16.94 -37.80 38.81
C GLY A 1096 -17.52 -36.47 38.36
N HIS A 1097 -18.85 -36.36 38.37
CA HIS A 1097 -19.54 -35.10 38.13
C HIS A 1097 -19.65 -34.31 39.44
N PHE A 1098 -19.17 -33.07 39.43
CA PHE A 1098 -19.15 -32.18 40.59
C PHE A 1098 -19.93 -30.89 40.33
N SER A 1099 -20.36 -30.25 41.42
CA SER A 1099 -20.61 -28.82 41.53
C SER A 1099 -19.69 -28.28 42.63
N ALA A 1100 -19.71 -26.96 42.87
CA ALA A 1100 -18.94 -26.34 43.95
C ALA A 1100 -19.23 -26.92 45.35
N SER A 1101 -20.45 -27.42 45.59
CA SER A 1101 -20.93 -27.91 46.90
C SER A 1101 -21.26 -29.41 46.92
N GLY A 1102 -21.22 -30.10 45.79
CA GLY A 1102 -21.73 -31.47 45.67
C GLY A 1102 -20.97 -32.35 44.69
N ALA A 1103 -21.05 -33.66 44.92
CA ALA A 1103 -20.52 -34.72 44.07
C ALA A 1103 -21.66 -35.70 43.73
N LEU A 1104 -21.92 -35.91 42.44
CA LEU A 1104 -22.90 -36.86 41.96
C LEU A 1104 -22.26 -38.25 41.90
N ALA A 1105 -22.98 -39.29 42.31
CA ALA A 1105 -22.51 -40.66 42.25
C ALA A 1105 -22.68 -41.26 40.84
N ALA A 1106 -22.09 -42.44 40.61
CA ALA A 1106 -22.18 -43.18 39.35
C ALA A 1106 -23.61 -43.62 38.99
N ASP A 1107 -24.54 -43.63 39.95
CA ASP A 1107 -25.96 -43.89 39.72
C ASP A 1107 -26.72 -42.72 39.03
N TYR A 1108 -26.12 -41.52 38.94
CA TYR A 1108 -26.72 -40.26 38.47
C TYR A 1108 -27.98 -39.79 39.24
N THR A 1109 -28.26 -40.34 40.42
CA THR A 1109 -29.44 -39.98 41.24
C THR A 1109 -29.08 -39.52 42.66
N THR A 1110 -28.08 -40.13 43.28
CA THR A 1110 -27.64 -39.80 44.63
C THR A 1110 -26.43 -38.87 44.60
N ARG A 1111 -26.35 -37.98 45.59
CA ARG A 1111 -25.26 -37.00 45.74
C ARG A 1111 -24.73 -36.98 47.16
N MET A 1112 -23.46 -36.61 47.32
CA MET A 1112 -22.84 -36.23 48.59
C MET A 1112 -22.55 -34.72 48.55
N THR A 1113 -22.75 -33.99 49.64
CA THR A 1113 -22.47 -32.54 49.74
C THR A 1113 -21.26 -32.23 50.62
N ALA A 1114 -20.58 -31.12 50.35
CA ALA A 1114 -19.41 -30.67 51.09
C ALA A 1114 -19.69 -30.43 52.59
N SER A 1115 -20.92 -30.07 52.96
CA SER A 1115 -21.39 -30.00 54.34
C SER A 1115 -21.35 -31.34 55.10
N GLU A 1116 -21.46 -32.48 54.40
CA GLU A 1116 -21.36 -33.82 55.02
C GLU A 1116 -19.93 -34.15 55.42
N LEU A 1117 -18.94 -33.60 54.70
CA LEU A 1117 -17.52 -33.75 55.02
C LEU A 1117 -17.17 -33.04 56.34
N ILE A 1118 -17.63 -31.79 56.53
CA ILE A 1118 -17.42 -31.06 57.80
C ILE A 1118 -18.11 -31.77 58.99
N ALA A 1119 -19.23 -32.46 58.74
CA ALA A 1119 -19.95 -33.22 59.75
C ALA A 1119 -19.32 -34.61 60.04
N ALA A 1120 -18.33 -35.05 59.25
CA ALA A 1120 -17.76 -36.38 59.35
C ALA A 1120 -16.80 -36.51 60.55
N PRO A 1121 -16.70 -37.71 61.16
CA PRO A 1121 -15.79 -37.96 62.28
C PRO A 1121 -14.34 -38.29 61.85
N VAL A 1122 -14.08 -38.39 60.54
CA VAL A 1122 -12.76 -38.76 59.98
C VAL A 1122 -11.79 -37.57 60.03
N ASP A 1123 -10.55 -37.84 60.45
CA ASP A 1123 -9.49 -36.84 60.50
C ASP A 1123 -8.68 -36.83 59.19
N LEU A 1124 -9.00 -35.90 58.30
CA LEU A 1124 -8.35 -35.71 57.00
C LEU A 1124 -7.15 -34.74 57.04
N ARG A 1125 -6.68 -34.31 58.23
CA ARG A 1125 -5.52 -33.41 58.31
C ARG A 1125 -4.29 -34.06 57.66
N ASN A 1126 -3.64 -33.29 56.78
CA ASN A 1126 -2.50 -33.70 55.96
C ASN A 1126 -2.77 -34.87 54.99
N ALA A 1127 -4.04 -35.07 54.60
CA ALA A 1127 -4.40 -35.86 53.42
C ALA A 1127 -4.34 -34.99 52.15
N ILE A 1128 -4.11 -35.62 50.99
CA ILE A 1128 -4.11 -34.96 49.68
C ILE A 1128 -5.28 -35.50 48.87
N VAL A 1129 -6.15 -34.61 48.41
CA VAL A 1129 -7.29 -34.94 47.55
C VAL A 1129 -7.02 -34.39 46.15
N PHE A 1130 -6.91 -35.28 45.18
CA PHE A 1130 -6.92 -34.97 43.77
C PHE A 1130 -8.35 -35.12 43.24
N SER A 1131 -8.90 -34.11 42.58
CA SER A 1131 -10.22 -34.19 41.95
C SER A 1131 -10.13 -34.15 40.43
N ALA A 1132 -11.02 -34.90 39.78
CA ALA A 1132 -11.25 -34.85 38.34
C ALA A 1132 -12.76 -34.68 38.11
N GLY A 1133 -13.24 -33.44 38.28
CA GLY A 1133 -14.66 -33.10 38.15
C GLY A 1133 -14.90 -31.59 38.12
N CYS A 1134 -15.88 -31.16 37.33
CA CYS A 1134 -16.23 -29.76 37.07
C CYS A 1134 -16.48 -28.99 38.37
N HIS A 1135 -15.92 -27.78 38.48
CA HIS A 1135 -16.12 -26.86 39.62
C HIS A 1135 -15.76 -27.43 41.01
N SER A 1136 -15.10 -28.60 41.12
CA SER A 1136 -14.70 -29.21 42.39
C SER A 1136 -13.67 -28.40 43.20
N GLY A 1137 -12.92 -27.52 42.53
CA GLY A 1137 -12.06 -26.50 43.14
C GLY A 1137 -12.60 -25.07 43.01
N TYR A 1138 -13.87 -24.88 42.62
CA TYR A 1138 -14.46 -23.55 42.46
C TYR A 1138 -14.86 -23.00 43.83
N ASN A 1139 -14.02 -22.13 44.36
CA ASN A 1139 -14.28 -21.41 45.59
C ASN A 1139 -15.33 -20.31 45.36
N VAL A 1140 -16.51 -20.46 45.97
CA VAL A 1140 -17.64 -19.54 45.82
C VAL A 1140 -17.49 -18.43 46.84
N VAL A 1141 -17.30 -17.19 46.38
CA VAL A 1141 -17.23 -16.03 47.27
C VAL A 1141 -18.53 -15.89 48.06
N ASP A 1142 -18.50 -16.12 49.38
CA ASP A 1142 -19.69 -16.06 50.26
C ASP A 1142 -20.51 -14.77 50.06
N ALA A 1143 -19.81 -13.64 49.92
CA ALA A 1143 -20.40 -12.32 49.73
C ALA A 1143 -21.17 -12.16 48.40
N ASP A 1144 -20.84 -12.96 47.38
CA ASP A 1144 -21.56 -13.02 46.10
C ASP A 1144 -22.76 -13.99 46.17
N GLY A 1145 -22.81 -14.91 47.13
CA GLY A 1145 -23.86 -15.92 47.26
C GLY A 1145 -25.28 -15.35 47.41
N VAL A 1146 -26.28 -16.00 46.80
CA VAL A 1146 -27.70 -15.72 47.07
C VAL A 1146 -28.12 -16.43 48.37
N PRO A 1147 -28.61 -15.69 49.39
CA PRO A 1147 -29.01 -16.29 50.66
C PRO A 1147 -30.09 -17.36 50.50
N LEU A 1148 -29.92 -18.51 51.19
CA LEU A 1148 -30.81 -19.68 51.14
C LEU A 1148 -30.86 -20.41 49.77
N VAL A 1149 -29.99 -20.06 48.82
CA VAL A 1149 -29.89 -20.70 47.48
C VAL A 1149 -28.48 -21.18 47.20
N THR A 1150 -27.46 -20.43 47.65
CA THR A 1150 -26.08 -20.92 47.70
C THR A 1150 -25.98 -22.00 48.78
N GLU A 1151 -25.44 -23.16 48.41
CA GLU A 1151 -25.11 -24.22 49.37
C GLU A 1151 -23.71 -23.94 49.93
N GLU A 1152 -23.62 -23.71 51.24
CA GLU A 1152 -22.36 -23.56 51.98
C GLU A 1152 -22.13 -24.81 52.85
N PRO A 1153 -20.87 -25.27 53.04
CA PRO A 1153 -19.64 -24.77 52.42
C PRO A 1153 -19.50 -25.23 50.95
N ASP A 1154 -18.57 -24.62 50.21
CA ASP A 1154 -18.01 -25.24 49.00
C ASP A 1154 -16.95 -26.31 49.35
N TRP A 1155 -16.51 -27.12 48.37
CA TRP A 1155 -15.51 -28.17 48.61
C TRP A 1155 -14.17 -27.64 49.11
N ALA A 1156 -13.69 -26.50 48.60
CA ALA A 1156 -12.42 -25.91 49.02
C ALA A 1156 -12.49 -25.38 50.46
N GLN A 1157 -13.64 -24.82 50.86
CA GLN A 1157 -13.95 -24.45 52.25
C GLN A 1157 -14.12 -25.66 53.18
N ALA A 1158 -14.58 -26.81 52.67
CA ALA A 1158 -14.82 -28.01 53.47
C ALA A 1158 -13.56 -28.88 53.71
N PHE A 1159 -12.57 -28.79 52.83
CA PHE A 1159 -11.25 -29.40 53.00
C PHE A 1159 -10.25 -28.52 53.79
N ALA A 1160 -10.62 -27.28 54.14
CA ALA A 1160 -9.77 -26.29 54.84
C ALA A 1160 -10.08 -26.15 56.34
#